data_AF-A0A972DWE7-F1
#
_entry.id   AF-A0A972DWE7-F1
#
_cell.length_a   1.000
_cell.length_b   1.000
_cell.length_c   1.000
_cell.angle_alpha   90.00
_cell.angle_beta   90.00
_cell.angle_gamma   90.00
#
_symmetry.space_group_name_H-M   'P 1'
#
loop_
_entity.id
_entity.type
_entity.pdbx_description
1 polymer ?
#
loop_
_entity_poly.entity_id
_entity_poly.type
_entity_poly.pdbx_seq_one_letter_code
_entity_poly.pdbx_strand_id
1 'polypeptide(L)'
;MRAIRVAQYGILFLLIGVFAADPVRADWTYTYADDFETDRAQSDSYLHSVIGSEGVTPLPGPYLYYLYGSQGRGLAFVDHKDQPAELSYYFPIDSTQGQRVVKGTLEIDVSFPSTATISQWEPGRLSYKTSSNGMTWSEPVSLSAGHRSLPISSAEGTCYIAFSGTRAVIDNLRVSLYSPAATIYVPGNFTTIQAAIDAAGSGDVIEVSPGTYSGEGNRDIDFRGKAITVRSTSGASSTFIDCQPTSAANLDGHRGFYFHSSEGPASVLSGFTIRHGRIFGAQIPSSTSSWSRSPNHPIGGGIYCEFSSPTIADCIILDCGAEVGGGVGCVGGAPTISNCTIHDCVAGEFGGTLTGGRGAGIGLIGQSGATIVNCTIEDNAAYYDSLGGGLYCWESIVTVAGTRITGNFAPGNLTGGGAYCAGRDTDVTFRNCVFSDNTASAGAGIFAEWKSSFGPASRRTSITVANCTIAQNRLSTTSGSPAGGIQSAAVDIFVNSSIVWNNDGAALSIVDPVLRDPVEYSDIQGGYAGDGNINEDPLFTNPWNEDYHLQSQVGHYNPGSSIWLTAGGHSPCIDTGDPSEPVGEEPPPNGDRINMGAYGGTRQASKGREHFVYHVDGTSGSDGYGGSSRTYAFRTIKRAVDLARNGDTILVWPGVYSLSPADEVTFNRKAITIQSAADAAVIMATKGYAFSFWGAESSQSVVANFVITGCGEGAILCDQGASPTLRNLTIVRNDFGIRAYGGADPGIVNCILWENGTGDLFQCKAQYSCVQQGTVDKNAGNINKDPLFADPDNGDFHLKSKYGRYVAQGDDWVTDSVTSPCIDTGDPDEYPRAELTPNGNRINMGAYGGTPYASLSGWPPR
;
A
#
# COMPACT_ATOMS: atom_id res chain seq x y z
N MET A 1 -25.12 -26.20 -10.65
CA MET A 1 -24.91 -24.73 -10.71
C MET A 1 -23.54 -24.47 -10.14
N ARG A 2 -22.61 -24.05 -11.00
CA ARG A 2 -21.15 -23.98 -10.73
C ARG A 2 -20.80 -22.68 -10.02
N ALA A 3 -19.85 -22.79 -9.08
CA ALA A 3 -19.16 -21.70 -8.41
C ALA A 3 -18.30 -20.89 -9.40
N ILE A 4 -18.34 -19.56 -9.28
CA ILE A 4 -17.46 -18.63 -9.98
C ILE A 4 -16.33 -18.27 -9.00
N ARG A 5 -15.12 -18.76 -9.28
CA ARG A 5 -13.88 -18.21 -8.74
C ARG A 5 -13.63 -16.88 -9.46
N VAL A 6 -13.53 -15.78 -8.72
CA VAL A 6 -13.00 -14.51 -9.24
C VAL A 6 -11.56 -14.41 -8.75
N ALA A 7 -10.65 -14.19 -9.68
CA ALA A 7 -9.21 -14.13 -9.48
C ALA A 7 -8.81 -12.91 -8.63
N GLN A 8 -7.97 -13.15 -7.62
CA GLN A 8 -7.19 -12.15 -6.90
C GLN A 8 -5.97 -11.79 -7.77
N TYR A 9 -6.05 -10.69 -8.50
CA TYR A 9 -4.89 -9.90 -8.92
C TYR A 9 -5.32 -8.44 -8.86
N GLY A 10 -5.35 -7.90 -7.65
CA GLY A 10 -5.60 -6.50 -7.37
C GLY A 10 -4.27 -5.78 -7.25
N ILE A 11 -3.96 -4.96 -8.25
CA ILE A 11 -2.87 -3.99 -8.27
C ILE A 11 -3.02 -3.09 -7.03
N LEU A 12 -2.16 -3.29 -6.03
CA LEU A 12 -2.07 -2.44 -4.86
C LEU A 12 -1.27 -1.19 -5.25
N PHE A 13 -1.95 -0.18 -5.78
CA PHE A 13 -1.36 1.15 -5.93
C PHE A 13 -0.97 1.66 -4.54
N LEU A 14 0.33 1.91 -4.37
CA LEU A 14 0.94 2.57 -3.23
C LEU A 14 0.43 4.02 -3.15
N LEU A 15 -0.75 4.23 -2.56
CA LEU A 15 -1.12 5.56 -2.08
C LEU A 15 -0.32 5.82 -0.80
N ILE A 16 0.83 6.48 -0.96
CA ILE A 16 1.31 7.44 0.05
C ILE A 16 0.31 8.61 -0.01
N GLY A 17 -0.92 8.35 0.42
CA GLY A 17 -1.90 9.36 0.69
C GLY A 17 -1.53 9.94 2.03
N VAL A 18 -0.98 11.14 2.03
CA VAL A 18 -1.27 12.08 3.12
C VAL A 18 -2.78 12.14 3.17
N PHE A 19 -3.41 11.35 4.04
CA PHE A 19 -4.79 11.55 4.41
C PHE A 19 -4.79 12.90 5.13
N ALA A 20 -4.92 13.98 4.36
CA ALA A 20 -5.70 15.10 4.80
C ALA A 20 -7.09 14.50 5.02
N ALA A 21 -7.33 13.99 6.23
CA ALA A 21 -8.68 13.77 6.69
C ALA A 21 -9.44 15.04 6.33
N ASP A 22 -10.57 14.89 5.62
CA ASP A 22 -11.54 15.98 5.54
C ASP A 22 -11.65 16.51 6.98
N PRO A 23 -11.42 17.81 7.23
CA PRO A 23 -11.44 18.33 8.58
C PRO A 23 -12.77 17.92 9.17
N VAL A 24 -12.73 17.00 10.14
CA VAL A 24 -13.92 16.51 10.83
C VAL A 24 -14.59 17.76 11.35
N ARG A 25 -15.73 18.12 10.74
CA ARG A 25 -16.50 19.29 11.16
C ARG A 25 -16.86 19.02 12.61
N ALA A 26 -16.69 20.02 13.48
CA ALA A 26 -16.93 19.79 14.88
C ALA A 26 -18.36 19.28 15.12
N ASP A 27 -18.52 18.40 16.11
CA ASP A 27 -19.67 17.53 16.38
C ASP A 27 -21.07 18.16 16.38
N TRP A 28 -21.15 19.49 16.33
CA TRP A 28 -22.40 20.20 16.41
C TRP A 28 -22.71 20.93 15.11
N THR A 29 -23.77 20.48 14.45
CA THR A 29 -24.47 21.23 13.40
C THR A 29 -25.93 21.40 13.80
N TYR A 30 -26.46 22.61 13.67
CA TYR A 30 -27.86 22.90 13.89
C TYR A 30 -28.49 23.42 12.62
N THR A 31 -29.51 22.74 12.14
CA THR A 31 -30.28 23.16 10.96
C THR A 31 -31.72 23.42 11.35
N TYR A 32 -32.18 24.63 11.07
CA TYR A 32 -33.56 25.06 11.20
C TYR A 32 -34.07 25.47 9.82
N ALA A 33 -35.32 25.11 9.52
CA ALA A 33 -36.00 25.51 8.31
C ALA A 33 -37.47 25.75 8.64
N ASP A 34 -37.99 26.90 8.21
CA ASP A 34 -39.39 27.29 8.27
C ASP A 34 -39.80 27.80 6.90
N ASP A 35 -40.75 27.09 6.29
CA ASP A 35 -41.43 27.45 5.04
C ASP A 35 -42.83 28.04 5.31
N PHE A 36 -43.16 28.27 6.59
CA PHE A 36 -44.42 28.85 7.08
C PHE A 36 -45.70 28.08 6.72
N GLU A 37 -45.63 27.00 5.96
CA GLU A 37 -46.75 26.08 5.66
C GLU A 37 -47.20 25.30 6.90
N THR A 38 -46.32 25.19 7.89
CA THR A 38 -46.48 24.33 9.07
C THR A 38 -46.84 25.07 10.36
N ASP A 39 -47.11 26.37 10.30
CA ASP A 39 -47.39 27.26 11.45
C ASP A 39 -46.28 27.35 12.52
N ARG A 40 -45.08 26.86 12.20
CA ARG A 40 -43.95 26.74 13.13
C ARG A 40 -43.41 28.06 13.64
N ALA A 41 -43.56 29.15 12.89
CA ALA A 41 -43.15 30.47 13.34
C ALA A 41 -43.81 30.89 14.66
N GLN A 42 -45.01 30.39 14.98
CA GLN A 42 -45.64 30.67 16.27
C GLN A 42 -45.07 29.84 17.42
N SER A 43 -44.82 28.55 17.20
CA SER A 43 -44.36 27.63 18.25
C SER A 43 -42.87 27.74 18.53
N ASP A 44 -42.08 28.06 17.50
CA ASP A 44 -40.61 27.95 17.53
C ASP A 44 -39.96 29.33 17.77
N SER A 45 -40.73 30.42 17.70
CA SER A 45 -40.26 31.77 18.03
C SER A 45 -40.32 32.01 19.54
N TYR A 46 -39.26 32.59 20.11
CA TYR A 46 -39.21 32.89 21.55
C TYR A 46 -39.82 34.27 21.89
N LEU A 47 -39.91 35.18 20.91
CA LEU A 47 -40.60 36.45 21.03
C LEU A 47 -41.20 36.83 19.67
N HIS A 48 -42.49 37.14 19.63
CA HIS A 48 -43.14 37.58 18.41
C HIS A 48 -44.31 38.50 18.71
N SER A 49 -44.64 39.39 17.77
CA SER A 49 -45.93 40.11 17.77
C SER A 49 -47.08 39.11 17.60
N VAL A 50 -48.31 39.52 17.96
CA VAL A 50 -49.49 38.62 17.86
C VAL A 50 -49.61 38.10 16.43
N ILE A 51 -49.78 36.79 16.25
CA ILE A 51 -50.05 36.20 14.94
C ILE A 51 -51.57 36.19 14.73
N GLY A 52 -52.03 36.97 13.75
CA GLY A 52 -53.46 37.15 13.44
C GLY A 52 -53.99 36.10 12.45
N SER A 53 -55.30 35.88 12.47
CA SER A 53 -56.02 35.09 11.45
C SER A 53 -56.46 35.96 10.27
N GLU A 54 -56.58 35.33 9.09
CA GLU A 54 -56.96 35.98 7.83
C GLU A 54 -58.30 36.71 7.94
N GLY A 55 -58.30 38.01 7.64
CA GLY A 55 -59.50 38.85 7.61
C GLY A 55 -59.86 39.58 8.91
N VAL A 56 -59.06 39.50 9.98
CA VAL A 56 -59.30 40.27 11.22
C VAL A 56 -58.64 41.65 11.13
N THR A 57 -59.42 42.66 10.74
CA THR A 57 -59.03 44.07 10.82
C THR A 57 -60.05 44.89 11.61
N PRO A 58 -59.63 45.82 12.50
CA PRO A 58 -58.27 46.10 12.96
C PRO A 58 -57.92 45.42 14.29
N LEU A 59 -56.68 44.95 14.42
CA LEU A 59 -56.11 44.47 15.68
C LEU A 59 -55.43 45.63 16.45
N PRO A 60 -55.39 45.59 17.80
CA PRO A 60 -54.97 46.72 18.63
C PRO A 60 -53.44 46.97 18.72
N GLY A 61 -52.62 46.52 17.76
CA GLY A 61 -51.16 46.71 17.75
C GLY A 61 -50.47 46.07 16.53
N PRO A 62 -49.13 46.15 16.43
CA PRO A 62 -48.36 45.46 15.37
C PRO A 62 -48.58 43.95 15.44
N TYR A 63 -48.67 43.30 14.29
CA TYR A 63 -48.99 41.88 14.23
C TYR A 63 -48.30 41.19 13.04
N LEU A 64 -48.19 39.88 13.15
CA LEU A 64 -47.73 39.00 12.08
C LEU A 64 -48.94 38.30 11.47
N TYR A 65 -48.89 38.04 10.18
CA TYR A 65 -50.02 37.44 9.48
C TYR A 65 -49.53 36.59 8.31
N TYR A 66 -50.07 35.38 8.15
CA TYR A 66 -49.67 34.51 7.05
C TYR A 66 -50.37 34.88 5.75
N LEU A 67 -49.61 35.18 4.71
CA LEU A 67 -50.12 35.53 3.40
C LEU A 67 -49.87 34.40 2.40
N TYR A 68 -50.91 34.01 1.65
CA TYR A 68 -50.80 33.06 0.54
C TYR A 68 -50.45 33.77 -0.77
N GLY A 69 -49.33 33.39 -1.37
CA GLY A 69 -48.88 33.84 -2.68
C GLY A 69 -48.88 32.74 -3.73
N SER A 70 -48.47 33.06 -4.96
CA SER A 70 -48.37 32.09 -6.07
C SER A 70 -47.20 31.10 -5.93
N GLN A 71 -46.31 31.31 -4.96
CA GLN A 71 -45.11 30.50 -4.70
C GLN A 71 -45.17 29.74 -3.36
N GLY A 72 -46.29 29.82 -2.63
CA GLY A 72 -46.44 29.26 -1.28
C GLY A 72 -46.93 30.29 -0.27
N ARG A 73 -46.87 29.93 1.00
CA ARG A 73 -47.26 30.74 2.16
C ARG A 73 -46.06 31.47 2.76
N GLY A 74 -46.19 32.78 3.00
CA GLY A 74 -45.18 33.60 3.66
C GLY A 74 -45.71 34.28 4.92
N LEU A 75 -44.82 34.76 5.79
CA LEU A 75 -45.14 35.48 7.02
C LEU A 75 -44.98 37.00 6.82
N ALA A 76 -46.08 37.72 6.89
CA ALA A 76 -46.14 39.17 6.71
C ALA A 76 -45.98 39.93 8.04
N PHE A 77 -45.17 40.98 7.99
CA PHE A 77 -44.93 41.94 9.06
C PHE A 77 -45.83 43.16 8.87
N VAL A 78 -46.84 43.33 9.72
CA VAL A 78 -47.81 44.42 9.61
C VAL A 78 -47.63 45.40 10.76
N ASP A 79 -47.37 46.66 10.42
CA ASP A 79 -47.14 47.72 11.39
C ASP A 79 -48.44 48.29 11.97
N HIS A 80 -48.34 48.95 13.12
CA HIS A 80 -49.43 49.75 13.67
C HIS A 80 -48.91 51.11 14.10
N LYS A 81 -49.38 52.19 13.44
CA LYS A 81 -48.88 53.57 13.67
C LYS A 81 -47.36 53.66 13.53
N ASP A 82 -46.83 53.06 12.46
CA ASP A 82 -45.39 52.99 12.15
C ASP A 82 -44.52 52.24 13.18
N GLN A 83 -45.16 51.55 14.14
CA GLN A 83 -44.48 50.59 15.02
C GLN A 83 -44.35 49.25 14.31
N PRO A 84 -43.13 48.71 14.15
CA PRO A 84 -42.90 47.46 13.42
C PRO A 84 -43.42 46.24 14.17
N ALA A 85 -43.78 45.20 13.40
CA ALA A 85 -43.95 43.87 13.95
C ALA A 85 -42.58 43.24 14.20
N GLU A 86 -42.51 42.35 15.18
CA GLU A 86 -41.29 41.66 15.59
C GLU A 86 -41.47 40.14 15.56
N LEU A 87 -40.41 39.44 15.15
CA LEU A 87 -40.33 37.98 15.15
C LEU A 87 -38.91 37.60 15.53
N SER A 88 -38.74 36.81 16.58
CA SER A 88 -37.42 36.45 17.09
C SER A 88 -37.29 34.96 17.37
N TYR A 89 -36.17 34.41 16.93
CA TYR A 89 -35.80 33.02 17.08
C TYR A 89 -34.61 32.87 18.02
N TYR A 90 -34.60 31.78 18.78
CA TYR A 90 -33.54 31.38 19.68
C TYR A 90 -33.05 29.99 19.29
N PHE A 91 -31.75 29.89 18.99
CA PHE A 91 -31.11 28.64 18.58
C PHE A 91 -30.11 28.19 19.67
N PRO A 92 -30.50 27.26 20.57
CA PRO A 92 -29.65 26.76 21.66
C PRO A 92 -28.54 25.80 21.18
N ILE A 93 -27.39 25.82 21.85
CA ILE A 93 -26.51 24.64 21.99
C ILE A 93 -26.97 23.81 23.21
N ASP A 94 -26.76 22.49 23.13
CA ASP A 94 -26.87 21.56 24.25
C ASP A 94 -26.00 22.04 25.42
N SER A 95 -26.60 22.20 26.61
CA SER A 95 -25.96 22.73 27.83
C SER A 95 -24.72 21.94 28.29
N THR A 96 -24.45 20.78 27.70
CA THR A 96 -23.29 19.92 27.99
C THR A 96 -21.98 20.30 27.29
N GLN A 97 -21.97 21.18 26.27
CA GLN A 97 -20.77 21.45 25.44
C GLN A 97 -20.00 22.76 25.73
N GLY A 98 -20.42 23.53 26.75
CA GLY A 98 -19.81 24.83 27.08
C GLY A 98 -20.08 25.93 26.04
N GLN A 99 -19.80 27.19 26.40
CA GLN A 99 -19.96 28.34 25.49
C GLN A 99 -18.93 28.30 24.36
N ARG A 100 -19.28 27.70 23.21
CA ARG A 100 -18.43 27.62 22.01
C ARG A 100 -18.84 28.65 20.97
N VAL A 101 -17.87 29.12 20.17
CA VAL A 101 -18.19 29.95 19.01
C VAL A 101 -18.98 29.10 18.00
N VAL A 102 -20.12 29.59 17.53
CA VAL A 102 -20.85 28.99 16.39
C VAL A 102 -20.81 29.91 15.19
N LYS A 103 -20.72 29.31 14.01
CA LYS A 103 -20.75 30.00 12.71
C LYS A 103 -21.81 29.37 11.83
N GLY A 104 -22.33 30.13 10.87
CA GLY A 104 -23.36 29.59 10.00
C GLY A 104 -23.90 30.59 9.01
N THR A 105 -25.02 30.20 8.41
CA THR A 105 -25.71 30.98 7.39
C THR A 105 -27.19 31.08 7.71
N LEU A 106 -27.72 32.29 7.57
CA LEU A 106 -29.14 32.61 7.52
C LEU A 106 -29.53 32.77 6.05
N GLU A 107 -30.32 31.84 5.53
CA GLU A 107 -30.96 31.92 4.22
C GLU A 107 -32.38 32.44 4.40
N ILE A 108 -32.72 33.51 3.67
CA ILE A 108 -34.03 34.15 3.80
C ILE A 108 -34.51 34.73 2.47
N ASP A 109 -35.76 34.47 2.15
CA ASP A 109 -36.45 35.06 0.99
C ASP A 109 -37.33 36.22 1.45
N VAL A 110 -37.03 37.43 0.96
CA VAL A 110 -37.71 38.67 1.38
C VAL A 110 -38.48 39.29 0.23
N SER A 111 -39.72 39.68 0.46
CA SER A 111 -40.52 40.44 -0.51
C SER A 111 -41.26 41.62 0.15
N PHE A 112 -41.60 42.64 -0.66
CA PHE A 112 -42.32 43.84 -0.22
C PHE A 112 -43.57 44.04 -1.09
N PRO A 113 -44.61 43.19 -0.94
CA PRO A 113 -45.75 43.15 -1.85
C PRO A 113 -46.66 44.37 -1.68
N SER A 114 -47.12 44.94 -2.79
CA SER A 114 -48.08 46.05 -2.81
C SER A 114 -49.52 45.53 -2.78
N THR A 115 -49.97 45.04 -1.62
CA THR A 115 -51.36 44.59 -1.43
C THR A 115 -52.10 45.53 -0.50
N ALA A 116 -53.45 45.51 -0.58
CA ALA A 116 -54.28 46.42 0.19
C ALA A 116 -54.15 46.26 1.72
N THR A 117 -53.59 45.15 2.15
CA THR A 117 -53.49 44.74 3.56
C THR A 117 -52.10 44.96 4.14
N ILE A 118 -51.04 44.97 3.31
CA ILE A 118 -49.64 44.97 3.78
C ILE A 118 -48.88 46.20 3.31
N SER A 119 -49.00 46.64 2.05
CA SER A 119 -48.24 47.80 1.56
C SER A 119 -49.06 48.60 0.54
N GLN A 120 -49.61 49.73 0.97
CA GLN A 120 -50.32 50.66 0.08
C GLN A 120 -49.58 51.99 -0.14
N TRP A 121 -48.74 52.45 0.80
CA TRP A 121 -47.99 53.71 0.69
C TRP A 121 -46.68 53.67 1.52
N GLU A 122 -45.64 54.36 1.00
CA GLU A 122 -44.24 54.41 1.51
C GLU A 122 -43.49 53.05 1.46
N PRO A 123 -42.17 53.02 1.23
CA PRO A 123 -41.46 51.76 1.07
C PRO A 123 -41.48 50.92 2.36
N GLY A 124 -41.85 49.64 2.22
CA GLY A 124 -41.70 48.66 3.29
C GLY A 124 -40.23 48.46 3.65
N ARG A 125 -39.98 48.02 4.89
CA ARG A 125 -38.63 47.73 5.38
C ARG A 125 -38.64 46.47 6.23
N LEU A 126 -37.59 45.69 6.09
CA LEU A 126 -37.29 44.57 6.98
C LEU A 126 -35.84 44.71 7.40
N SER A 127 -35.59 44.53 8.69
CA SER A 127 -34.24 44.48 9.24
C SER A 127 -34.11 43.28 10.14
N TYR A 128 -32.88 42.77 10.27
CA TYR A 128 -32.56 41.76 11.25
C TYR A 128 -31.41 42.23 12.14
N LYS A 129 -31.39 41.70 13.36
CA LYS A 129 -30.29 41.86 14.31
C LYS A 129 -30.00 40.51 14.94
N THR A 130 -28.76 40.32 15.37
CA THR A 130 -28.31 39.09 16.04
C THR A 130 -27.81 39.38 17.44
N SER A 131 -27.88 38.40 18.34
CA SER A 131 -27.32 38.49 19.69
C SER A 131 -26.74 37.15 20.11
N SER A 132 -25.66 37.19 20.90
CA SER A 132 -25.07 36.00 21.51
C SER A 132 -25.79 35.58 22.79
N ASN A 133 -26.36 36.52 23.54
CA ASN A 133 -26.92 36.30 24.89
C ASN A 133 -28.37 36.78 25.05
N GLY A 134 -29.00 37.25 23.98
CA GLY A 134 -30.35 37.81 23.98
C GLY A 134 -30.45 39.19 24.65
N MET A 135 -29.37 39.71 25.23
CA MET A 135 -29.31 41.01 25.92
C MET A 135 -28.59 42.07 25.09
N THR A 136 -27.45 41.72 24.49
CA THR A 136 -26.61 42.63 23.70
C THR A 136 -26.80 42.33 22.22
N TRP A 137 -27.33 43.28 21.47
CA TRP A 137 -27.73 43.09 20.07
C TRP A 137 -26.78 43.82 19.12
N SER A 138 -26.56 43.22 17.94
CA SER A 138 -25.89 43.89 16.83
C SER A 138 -26.70 45.08 16.31
N GLU A 139 -26.04 45.99 15.61
CA GLU A 139 -26.74 47.02 14.84
C GLU A 139 -27.71 46.38 13.84
N PRO A 140 -28.93 46.92 13.66
CA PRO A 140 -29.90 46.40 12.71
C PRO A 140 -29.39 46.50 11.27
N VAL A 141 -29.48 45.40 10.53
CA VAL A 141 -29.09 45.33 9.12
C VAL A 141 -30.34 45.28 8.25
N SER A 142 -30.48 46.22 7.32
CA SER A 142 -31.61 46.27 6.38
C SER A 142 -31.52 45.20 5.31
N LEU A 143 -32.64 44.53 5.03
CA LEU A 143 -32.79 43.51 4.00
C LEU A 143 -33.46 44.11 2.76
N SER A 144 -32.98 43.71 1.58
CA SER A 144 -33.57 44.06 0.29
C SER A 144 -34.26 42.84 -0.33
N ALA A 145 -35.21 43.07 -1.24
CA ALA A 145 -36.03 42.01 -1.83
C ALA A 145 -35.21 40.92 -2.54
N GLY A 146 -35.72 39.69 -2.58
CA GLY A 146 -35.08 38.50 -3.15
C GLY A 146 -34.43 37.59 -2.11
N HIS A 147 -33.78 36.54 -2.60
CA HIS A 147 -33.06 35.56 -1.78
C HIS A 147 -31.79 36.16 -1.17
N ARG A 148 -31.55 35.91 0.12
CA ARG A 148 -30.40 36.42 0.88
C ARG A 148 -29.73 35.29 1.65
N SER A 149 -28.43 35.12 1.42
CA SER A 149 -27.55 34.26 2.19
C SER A 149 -26.64 35.13 3.06
N LEU A 150 -26.81 35.06 4.37
CA LEU A 150 -26.20 35.99 5.33
C LEU A 150 -25.36 35.23 6.35
N PRO A 151 -24.06 35.55 6.50
CA PRO A 151 -23.24 34.91 7.50
C PRO A 151 -23.68 35.34 8.90
N ILE A 152 -23.77 34.36 9.81
CA ILE A 152 -24.08 34.58 11.22
C ILE A 152 -23.04 33.89 12.10
N SER A 153 -22.73 34.51 13.24
CA SER A 153 -21.82 33.94 14.23
C SER A 153 -22.21 34.36 15.64
N SER A 154 -21.98 33.49 16.62
CA SER A 154 -22.12 33.81 18.03
C SER A 154 -20.93 33.30 18.82
N ALA A 155 -20.41 34.13 19.74
CA ALA A 155 -19.29 33.76 20.61
C ALA A 155 -19.71 32.92 21.83
N GLU A 156 -21.00 32.89 22.18
CA GLU A 156 -21.50 32.28 23.41
C GLU A 156 -22.19 30.93 23.17
N GLY A 157 -22.20 30.44 21.94
CA GLY A 157 -22.84 29.17 21.59
C GLY A 157 -24.35 29.24 21.48
N THR A 158 -24.95 30.41 21.65
CA THR A 158 -26.38 30.64 21.42
C THR A 158 -26.55 31.73 20.39
N CYS A 159 -27.43 31.54 19.42
CA CYS A 159 -27.70 32.55 18.40
C CYS A 159 -29.16 33.01 18.50
N TYR A 160 -29.34 34.28 18.84
CA TYR A 160 -30.64 34.95 18.79
C TYR A 160 -30.70 35.75 17.49
N ILE A 161 -31.80 35.62 16.75
CA ILE A 161 -32.08 36.43 15.56
C ILE A 161 -33.43 37.09 15.77
N ALA A 162 -33.48 38.41 15.61
CA ALA A 162 -34.73 39.17 15.66
C ALA A 162 -34.94 39.94 14.35
N PHE A 163 -36.09 39.73 13.75
CA PHE A 163 -36.60 40.45 12.60
C PHE A 163 -37.53 41.55 13.09
N SER A 164 -37.35 42.76 12.56
CA SER A 164 -38.24 43.89 12.79
C SER A 164 -38.55 44.53 11.46
N GLY A 165 -39.83 44.61 11.13
CA GLY A 165 -40.28 45.03 9.81
C GLY A 165 -41.63 45.72 9.79
N THR A 166 -41.82 46.50 8.73
CA THR A 166 -43.10 47.09 8.37
C THR A 166 -43.35 46.76 6.91
N ARG A 167 -44.51 46.16 6.60
CA ARG A 167 -44.98 46.01 5.22
C ARG A 167 -44.06 45.09 4.39
N ALA A 168 -43.57 44.03 5.01
CA ALA A 168 -42.60 43.08 4.45
C ALA A 168 -43.11 41.64 4.62
N VAL A 169 -42.66 40.72 3.76
CA VAL A 169 -42.97 39.29 3.84
C VAL A 169 -41.67 38.50 3.83
N ILE A 170 -41.62 37.47 4.68
CA ILE A 170 -40.60 36.43 4.64
C ILE A 170 -41.26 35.15 4.12
N ASP A 171 -40.74 34.58 3.03
CA ASP A 171 -41.32 33.41 2.37
C ASP A 171 -40.63 32.09 2.76
N ASN A 172 -39.32 32.14 3.06
CA ASN A 172 -38.55 31.01 3.59
C ASN A 172 -37.52 31.52 4.58
N LEU A 173 -37.30 30.76 5.66
CA LEU A 173 -36.25 31.00 6.64
C LEU A 173 -35.47 29.70 6.89
N ARG A 174 -34.18 29.67 6.56
CA ARG A 174 -33.31 28.55 6.94
C ARG A 174 -32.09 29.05 7.69
N VAL A 175 -31.75 28.38 8.77
CA VAL A 175 -30.56 28.67 9.57
C VAL A 175 -29.74 27.41 9.65
N SER A 176 -28.47 27.49 9.28
CA SER A 176 -27.51 26.39 9.41
C SER A 176 -26.32 26.87 10.22
N LEU A 177 -26.17 26.38 11.45
CA LEU A 177 -25.06 26.68 12.35
C LEU A 177 -24.15 25.45 12.51
N TYR A 178 -22.88 25.69 12.78
CA TYR A 178 -21.90 24.68 13.14
C TYR A 178 -20.87 25.27 14.11
N SER A 179 -20.29 24.42 14.98
CA SER A 179 -19.10 24.79 15.73
C SER A 179 -17.86 24.56 14.86
N PRO A 180 -16.93 25.52 14.71
CA PRO A 180 -15.62 25.22 14.16
C PRO A 180 -14.78 24.44 15.19
N ALA A 181 -13.78 23.72 14.71
CA ALA A 181 -12.76 23.13 15.56
C ALA A 181 -11.99 24.21 16.33
N ALA A 182 -11.73 23.97 17.61
CA ALA A 182 -10.95 24.85 18.47
C ALA A 182 -9.58 24.25 18.81
N THR A 183 -8.61 25.11 19.10
CA THR A 183 -7.33 24.72 19.69
C THR A 183 -7.36 25.02 21.19
N ILE A 184 -7.15 23.99 22.01
CA ILE A 184 -7.14 24.06 23.48
C ILE A 184 -5.72 23.83 23.96
N TYR A 185 -5.18 24.76 24.75
CA TYR A 185 -3.80 24.71 25.22
C TYR A 185 -3.70 24.10 26.62
N VAL A 186 -2.71 23.23 26.84
CA VAL A 186 -2.37 22.65 28.15
C VAL A 186 -0.90 22.96 28.44
N PRO A 187 -0.56 23.61 29.56
CA PRO A 187 -1.42 23.94 30.70
C PRO A 187 -2.23 25.26 30.58
N GLY A 188 -2.21 25.92 29.42
CA GLY A 188 -2.69 27.30 29.25
C GLY A 188 -4.18 27.53 29.57
N ASN A 189 -5.07 26.75 28.95
CA ASN A 189 -6.52 26.79 29.20
C ASN A 189 -6.93 25.84 30.33
N PHE A 190 -6.29 24.68 30.42
CA PHE A 190 -6.53 23.68 31.45
C PHE A 190 -5.21 23.18 32.00
N THR A 191 -5.14 22.92 33.31
CA THR A 191 -3.92 22.43 33.97
C THR A 191 -3.61 20.96 33.66
N THR A 192 -4.61 20.18 33.26
CA THR A 192 -4.49 18.74 33.00
C THR A 192 -5.02 18.39 31.62
N ILE A 193 -4.45 17.35 31.00
CA ILE A 193 -4.86 16.88 29.68
C ILE A 193 -6.29 16.35 29.71
N GLN A 194 -6.67 15.58 30.73
CA GLN A 194 -8.03 15.03 30.83
C GLN A 194 -9.10 16.12 30.89
N ALA A 195 -8.90 17.19 31.68
CA ALA A 195 -9.84 18.30 31.74
C ALA A 195 -10.00 19.02 30.38
N ALA A 196 -8.91 19.13 29.60
CA ALA A 196 -8.99 19.65 28.23
C ALA A 196 -9.78 18.72 27.31
N ILE A 197 -9.60 17.40 27.41
CA ILE A 197 -10.38 16.40 26.67
C ILE A 197 -11.85 16.46 27.05
N ASP A 198 -12.16 16.53 28.34
CA ASP A 198 -13.54 16.58 28.83
C ASP A 198 -14.27 17.81 28.28
N ALA A 199 -13.57 18.95 28.13
CA ALA A 199 -14.09 20.18 27.52
C ALA A 199 -14.10 20.19 25.98
N ALA A 200 -13.30 19.34 25.33
CA ALA A 200 -13.18 19.26 23.88
C ALA A 200 -14.43 18.64 23.22
N GLY A 201 -14.73 19.00 21.98
CA GLY A 201 -15.66 18.33 21.07
C GLY A 201 -14.88 17.75 19.90
N SER A 202 -15.42 16.79 19.16
CA SER A 202 -14.67 16.21 18.04
C SER A 202 -14.29 17.29 17.02
N GLY A 203 -13.18 17.05 16.33
CA GLY A 203 -12.50 18.00 15.46
C GLY A 203 -11.54 18.94 16.19
N ASP A 204 -11.66 19.10 17.52
CA ASP A 204 -10.75 19.95 18.29
C ASP A 204 -9.32 19.40 18.35
N VAL A 205 -8.38 20.32 18.58
CA VAL A 205 -6.96 20.01 18.80
C VAL A 205 -6.56 20.45 20.21
N ILE A 206 -6.05 19.54 21.00
CA ILE A 206 -5.44 19.80 22.30
C ILE A 206 -3.93 19.87 22.10
N GLU A 207 -3.37 21.07 22.30
CA GLU A 207 -1.95 21.34 22.20
C GLU A 207 -1.30 21.36 23.57
N VAL A 208 -0.39 20.41 23.79
CA VAL A 208 0.31 20.23 25.06
C VAL A 208 1.71 20.84 24.94
N SER A 209 2.01 21.78 25.83
CA SER A 209 3.32 22.44 25.92
C SER A 209 4.40 21.47 26.43
N PRO A 210 5.70 21.74 26.19
CA PRO A 210 6.78 20.94 26.77
C PRO A 210 6.73 20.87 28.29
N GLY A 211 6.98 19.69 28.84
CA GLY A 211 6.93 19.47 30.28
C GLY A 211 6.69 18.01 30.65
N THR A 212 6.71 17.73 31.96
CA THR A 212 6.34 16.43 32.52
C THR A 212 4.96 16.52 33.15
N TYR A 213 4.05 15.69 32.65
CA TYR A 213 2.66 15.60 33.06
C TYR A 213 2.49 14.30 33.84
N SER A 214 2.17 14.43 35.12
CA SER A 214 2.03 13.31 36.07
C SER A 214 0.84 13.56 37.00
N GLY A 215 0.37 12.50 37.66
CA GLY A 215 -0.73 12.56 38.62
C GLY A 215 -2.11 12.58 37.96
N GLU A 216 -3.14 12.80 38.77
CA GLU A 216 -4.54 12.75 38.34
C GLU A 216 -4.83 13.72 37.17
N GLY A 217 -5.53 13.22 36.15
CA GLY A 217 -5.85 13.96 34.92
C GLY A 217 -4.71 14.04 33.89
N ASN A 218 -3.54 13.51 34.19
CA ASN A 218 -2.36 13.48 33.31
C ASN A 218 -1.80 12.06 33.08
N ARG A 219 -2.48 11.04 33.62
CA ARG A 219 -2.28 9.60 33.39
C ARG A 219 -3.67 8.95 33.39
N ASP A 220 -3.78 7.75 32.87
CA ASP A 220 -5.04 7.05 32.57
C ASP A 220 -5.98 7.91 31.70
N ILE A 221 -5.40 8.60 30.73
CA ILE A 221 -6.11 9.59 29.92
C ILE A 221 -7.09 8.89 28.98
N ASP A 222 -8.37 9.26 29.05
CA ASP A 222 -9.50 8.70 28.31
C ASP A 222 -10.02 9.74 27.30
N PHE A 223 -10.04 9.36 26.02
CA PHE A 223 -10.52 10.20 24.92
C PHE A 223 -12.04 10.34 24.87
N ARG A 224 -12.78 9.58 25.67
CA ARG A 224 -14.26 9.60 25.78
C ARG A 224 -14.97 9.28 24.47
N GLY A 225 -14.33 8.54 23.55
CA GLY A 225 -14.89 8.25 22.23
C GLY A 225 -14.84 9.45 21.26
N LYS A 226 -14.17 10.55 21.63
CA LYS A 226 -14.15 11.78 20.84
C LYS A 226 -13.10 11.70 19.72
N ALA A 227 -13.49 12.13 18.52
CA ALA A 227 -12.58 12.26 17.38
C ALA A 227 -11.79 13.57 17.45
N ILE A 228 -10.85 13.65 18.40
CA ILE A 228 -9.99 14.82 18.67
C ILE A 228 -8.51 14.51 18.42
N THR A 229 -7.70 15.55 18.22
CA THR A 229 -6.23 15.42 18.19
C THR A 229 -5.64 15.90 19.51
N VAL A 230 -4.91 15.05 20.22
CA VAL A 230 -4.06 15.43 21.35
C VAL A 230 -2.61 15.35 20.89
N ARG A 231 -1.91 16.49 20.86
CA ARG A 231 -0.53 16.56 20.36
C ARG A 231 0.40 17.41 21.21
N SER A 232 1.66 17.01 21.27
CA SER A 232 2.74 17.85 21.78
C SER A 232 3.08 18.98 20.80
N THR A 233 3.38 20.15 21.33
CA THR A 233 3.85 21.32 20.55
C THR A 233 5.36 21.29 20.26
N SER A 234 6.12 20.39 20.88
CA SER A 234 7.58 20.27 20.66
C SER A 234 8.06 18.83 20.48
N GLY A 235 7.15 17.90 20.21
CA GLY A 235 7.45 16.49 19.96
C GLY A 235 7.80 15.68 21.22
N ALA A 236 8.08 14.40 21.01
CA ALA A 236 8.20 13.41 22.08
C ALA A 236 9.43 13.63 22.97
N SER A 237 10.50 14.22 22.45
CA SER A 237 11.73 14.48 23.20
C SER A 237 11.59 15.50 24.34
N SER A 238 10.48 16.26 24.39
CA SER A 238 10.30 17.37 25.32
C SER A 238 8.99 17.34 26.11
N THR A 239 8.06 16.44 25.77
CA THR A 239 6.73 16.36 26.41
C THR A 239 6.48 14.94 26.90
N PHE A 240 6.43 14.79 28.22
CA PHE A 240 6.44 13.50 28.91
C PHE A 240 5.13 13.27 29.64
N ILE A 241 4.51 12.11 29.39
CA ILE A 241 3.42 11.55 30.19
C ILE A 241 4.04 10.53 31.14
N ASP A 242 4.08 10.85 32.43
CA ASP A 242 4.75 10.07 33.45
C ASP A 242 3.74 9.33 34.33
N CYS A 243 3.66 8.01 34.15
CA CYS A 243 2.60 7.17 34.70
C CYS A 243 2.96 6.57 36.07
N GLN A 244 3.95 7.15 36.76
CA GLN A 244 4.42 6.71 38.09
C GLN A 244 3.26 6.41 39.05
N PRO A 245 3.45 5.48 40.00
CA PRO A 245 2.47 5.19 41.03
C PRO A 245 2.15 6.44 41.85
N THR A 246 0.99 6.45 42.50
CA THR A 246 0.52 7.55 43.33
C THR A 246 1.50 7.87 44.47
N SER A 247 2.23 6.87 44.97
CA SER A 247 3.35 7.09 45.88
C SER A 247 4.31 5.89 45.91
N ALA A 248 5.54 6.09 46.39
CA ALA A 248 6.49 4.98 46.59
C ALA A 248 5.99 3.89 47.56
N ALA A 249 5.01 4.20 48.42
CA ALA A 249 4.40 3.25 49.37
C ALA A 249 3.14 2.55 48.81
N ASN A 250 2.58 3.05 47.69
CA ASN A 250 1.41 2.50 47.04
C ASN A 250 1.72 2.30 45.56
N LEU A 251 2.12 1.08 45.18
CA LEU A 251 2.42 0.69 43.81
C LEU A 251 1.14 0.44 43.00
N ASP A 252 0.21 1.38 43.03
CA ASP A 252 -0.99 1.32 42.20
C ASP A 252 -0.61 1.44 40.73
N GLY A 253 -1.32 0.67 39.90
CA GLY A 253 -1.02 0.56 38.48
C GLY A 253 -1.70 1.66 37.69
N HIS A 254 -0.94 2.32 36.81
CA HIS A 254 -1.41 3.38 35.93
C HIS A 254 -0.81 3.23 34.53
N ARG A 255 -1.52 3.74 33.53
CA ARG A 255 -1.06 3.82 32.14
C ARG A 255 -1.07 5.26 31.63
N GLY A 256 -0.56 5.50 30.43
CA GLY A 256 -0.62 6.82 29.81
C GLY A 256 -2.01 7.11 29.26
N PHE A 257 -2.46 6.26 28.33
CA PHE A 257 -3.71 6.44 27.60
C PHE A 257 -4.55 5.16 27.55
N TYR A 258 -5.86 5.32 27.61
CA TYR A 258 -6.83 4.24 27.50
C TYR A 258 -7.93 4.62 26.50
N PHE A 259 -7.96 3.89 25.37
CA PHE A 259 -8.99 4.02 24.34
C PHE A 259 -9.97 2.87 24.51
N HIS A 260 -11.20 3.16 24.92
CA HIS A 260 -12.19 2.14 25.30
C HIS A 260 -13.65 2.52 25.04
N SER A 261 -13.85 3.65 24.38
CA SER A 261 -15.16 4.25 24.14
C SER A 261 -15.48 4.28 22.64
N SER A 262 -14.96 3.29 21.91
CA SER A 262 -15.11 3.12 20.46
C SER A 262 -14.42 4.22 19.64
N GLU A 263 -13.27 4.72 20.12
CA GLU A 263 -12.47 5.72 19.40
C GLU A 263 -12.09 5.22 18.00
N GLY A 264 -12.33 6.03 16.98
CA GLY A 264 -11.91 5.77 15.60
C GLY A 264 -10.56 6.42 15.25
N PRO A 265 -10.10 6.30 13.99
CA PRO A 265 -8.79 6.78 13.54
C PRO A 265 -8.63 8.31 13.62
N ALA A 266 -9.73 9.06 13.71
CA ALA A 266 -9.72 10.50 13.94
C ALA A 266 -9.45 10.89 15.41
N SER A 267 -9.34 9.91 16.31
CA SER A 267 -8.84 10.10 17.68
C SER A 267 -7.32 9.94 17.61
N VAL A 268 -6.62 11.07 17.56
CA VAL A 268 -5.18 11.12 17.26
C VAL A 268 -4.40 11.46 18.51
N LEU A 269 -3.43 10.62 18.86
CA LEU A 269 -2.41 10.88 19.87
C LEU A 269 -1.06 11.04 19.19
N SER A 270 -0.39 12.19 19.37
CA SER A 270 0.89 12.42 18.71
C SER A 270 1.96 13.19 19.49
N GLY A 271 3.21 12.77 19.35
CA GLY A 271 4.37 13.54 19.79
C GLY A 271 4.67 13.48 21.28
N PHE A 272 4.30 12.41 21.99
CA PHE A 272 4.56 12.28 23.43
C PHE A 272 5.60 11.20 23.72
N THR A 273 6.43 11.42 24.74
CA THR A 273 7.06 10.32 25.46
C THR A 273 6.11 9.83 26.55
N ILE A 274 5.76 8.54 26.55
CA ILE A 274 4.94 7.89 27.58
C ILE A 274 5.83 6.90 28.32
N ARG A 275 5.91 7.03 29.65
CA ARG A 275 6.85 6.24 30.44
C ARG A 275 6.32 5.79 31.79
N HIS A 276 6.96 4.77 32.34
CA HIS A 276 6.72 4.21 33.66
C HIS A 276 5.29 3.69 33.87
N GLY A 277 4.56 3.38 32.80
CA GLY A 277 3.24 2.77 32.87
C GLY A 277 3.35 1.34 33.38
N ARG A 278 2.55 0.96 34.39
CA ARG A 278 2.59 -0.36 35.03
C ARG A 278 1.17 -0.79 35.36
N ILE A 279 0.66 -1.84 34.72
CA ILE A 279 -0.69 -2.34 35.04
C ILE A 279 -0.61 -3.75 35.60
N PHE A 280 -1.04 -3.90 36.86
CA PHE A 280 -1.11 -5.19 37.55
C PHE A 280 -2.53 -5.77 37.49
N GLY A 281 -2.65 -7.09 37.31
CA GLY A 281 -3.96 -7.75 37.22
C GLY A 281 -3.90 -9.25 37.50
N ALA A 282 -5.04 -9.85 37.87
CA ALA A 282 -5.06 -11.25 38.27
C ALA A 282 -5.10 -12.22 37.07
N GLN A 283 -5.87 -11.92 36.01
CA GLN A 283 -6.04 -12.78 34.84
C GLN A 283 -6.40 -12.00 33.57
N ILE A 284 -5.91 -12.49 32.44
CA ILE A 284 -6.35 -12.10 31.09
C ILE A 284 -7.48 -13.07 30.68
N PRO A 285 -8.65 -12.59 30.21
CA PRO A 285 -9.71 -13.47 29.77
C PRO A 285 -9.25 -14.43 28.66
N SER A 286 -9.67 -15.69 28.73
CA SER A 286 -9.22 -16.75 27.81
C SER A 286 -9.94 -16.75 26.45
N SER A 287 -10.99 -15.94 26.28
CA SER A 287 -11.72 -15.81 25.01
C SER A 287 -12.34 -14.42 24.86
N THR A 288 -12.55 -14.01 23.61
CA THR A 288 -13.20 -12.74 23.24
C THR A 288 -14.60 -12.60 23.82
N SER A 289 -15.34 -13.72 23.97
CA SER A 289 -16.67 -13.76 24.57
C SER A 289 -16.70 -13.52 26.09
N SER A 290 -15.56 -13.66 26.77
CA SER A 290 -15.41 -13.44 28.21
C SER A 290 -14.80 -12.08 28.55
N TRP A 291 -14.59 -11.24 27.53
CA TRP A 291 -13.99 -9.93 27.71
C TRP A 291 -14.97 -8.98 28.42
N SER A 292 -14.65 -8.62 29.66
CA SER A 292 -15.31 -7.50 30.35
C SER A 292 -14.47 -6.26 30.12
N ARG A 293 -15.05 -5.13 29.69
CA ARG A 293 -14.35 -3.85 29.47
C ARG A 293 -13.80 -3.30 30.79
N SER A 294 -12.75 -3.94 31.29
CA SER A 294 -12.25 -3.82 32.65
C SER A 294 -10.89 -3.15 32.58
N PRO A 295 -10.71 -1.99 33.26
CA PRO A 295 -9.42 -1.32 33.31
C PRO A 295 -8.36 -2.12 34.09
N ASN A 296 -8.75 -3.20 34.78
CA ASN A 296 -7.86 -4.05 35.57
C ASN A 296 -7.25 -5.19 34.77
N HIS A 297 -7.56 -5.32 33.47
CA HIS A 297 -6.83 -6.25 32.62
C HIS A 297 -5.38 -5.76 32.48
N PRO A 298 -4.38 -6.62 32.76
CA PRO A 298 -2.97 -6.26 32.70
C PRO A 298 -2.47 -6.17 31.25
N ILE A 299 -2.98 -5.18 30.52
CA ILE A 299 -2.76 -4.99 29.09
C ILE A 299 -2.44 -3.53 28.82
N GLY A 300 -1.45 -3.27 27.96
CA GLY A 300 -1.14 -1.91 27.52
C GLY A 300 -0.61 -1.05 28.65
N GLY A 301 0.63 -1.31 29.10
CA GLY A 301 1.24 -0.58 30.21
C GLY A 301 1.37 0.91 29.91
N GLY A 302 1.80 1.26 28.69
CA GLY A 302 1.80 2.64 28.20
C GLY A 302 0.46 3.06 27.61
N ILE A 303 -0.02 2.29 26.62
CA ILE A 303 -1.27 2.56 25.90
C ILE A 303 -2.10 1.29 25.79
N TYR A 304 -3.40 1.37 26.12
CA TYR A 304 -4.34 0.29 25.92
C TYR A 304 -5.46 0.69 24.95
N CYS A 305 -5.61 -0.08 23.85
CA CYS A 305 -6.69 0.05 22.88
C CYS A 305 -7.68 -1.11 23.02
N GLU A 306 -8.81 -0.87 23.67
CA GLU A 306 -9.87 -1.84 23.90
C GLU A 306 -11.05 -1.58 22.95
N PHE A 307 -11.23 -2.47 21.97
CA PHE A 307 -12.26 -2.37 20.91
C PHE A 307 -12.29 -1.01 20.21
N SER A 308 -11.13 -0.37 20.12
CA SER A 308 -10.95 1.00 19.64
C SER A 308 -9.78 1.04 18.67
N SER A 309 -9.85 1.97 17.72
CA SER A 309 -8.99 2.07 16.54
C SER A 309 -8.38 3.46 16.39
N PRO A 310 -7.68 4.00 17.41
CA PRO A 310 -7.08 5.33 17.36
C PRO A 310 -5.87 5.39 16.42
N THR A 311 -5.43 6.60 16.11
CA THR A 311 -4.12 6.85 15.47
C THR A 311 -3.11 7.28 16.53
N ILE A 312 -2.00 6.56 16.64
CA ILE A 312 -0.89 6.81 17.57
C ILE A 312 0.35 7.10 16.71
N ALA A 313 0.84 8.34 16.74
CA ALA A 313 1.88 8.78 15.83
C ALA A 313 3.03 9.53 16.52
N ASP A 314 4.27 9.34 16.06
CA ASP A 314 5.43 10.13 16.49
C ASP A 314 5.66 10.10 18.03
N CYS A 315 5.27 9.00 18.67
CA CYS A 315 5.39 8.82 20.11
C CYS A 315 6.59 7.96 20.47
N ILE A 316 7.14 8.18 21.66
CA ILE A 316 8.11 7.28 22.29
C ILE A 316 7.40 6.61 23.46
N ILE A 317 7.28 5.28 23.46
CA ILE A 317 6.73 4.51 24.56
C ILE A 317 7.90 3.74 25.18
N LEU A 318 8.29 4.13 26.39
CA LEU A 318 9.51 3.60 26.99
C LEU A 318 9.32 3.18 28.43
N ASP A 319 10.03 2.13 28.84
CA ASP A 319 9.99 1.62 30.20
C ASP A 319 8.54 1.48 30.72
N CYS A 320 7.71 0.74 29.99
CA CYS A 320 6.31 0.43 30.33
C CYS A 320 6.12 -1.07 30.55
N GLY A 321 5.14 -1.48 31.37
CA GLY A 321 4.98 -2.87 31.81
C GLY A 321 3.53 -3.32 31.99
N ALA A 322 3.22 -4.50 31.44
CA ALA A 322 1.93 -5.17 31.54
C ALA A 322 2.11 -6.69 31.31
N GLU A 323 1.05 -7.49 31.41
CA GLU A 323 1.14 -8.92 31.07
C GLU A 323 1.05 -9.12 29.55
N VAL A 324 0.28 -8.30 28.84
CA VAL A 324 0.21 -8.26 27.36
C VAL A 324 0.43 -6.84 26.86
N GLY A 325 1.35 -6.63 25.92
CA GLY A 325 1.58 -5.28 25.38
C GLY A 325 2.15 -4.35 26.44
N GLY A 326 3.38 -4.62 26.89
CA GLY A 326 4.04 -3.79 27.92
C GLY A 326 4.05 -2.31 27.55
N GLY A 327 4.44 -2.01 26.31
CA GLY A 327 4.28 -0.69 25.71
C GLY A 327 2.84 -0.43 25.26
N VAL A 328 2.40 -1.13 24.21
CA VAL A 328 1.07 -0.97 23.61
C VAL A 328 0.31 -2.29 23.60
N GLY A 329 -0.88 -2.31 24.17
CA GLY A 329 -1.78 -3.46 24.13
C GLY A 329 -3.05 -3.15 23.34
N CYS A 330 -3.54 -4.11 22.56
CA CYS A 330 -4.80 -3.97 21.84
C CYS A 330 -5.63 -5.25 21.86
N VAL A 331 -6.93 -5.10 22.11
CA VAL A 331 -7.92 -6.17 21.98
C VAL A 331 -9.08 -5.77 21.09
N GLY A 332 -9.34 -6.55 20.03
CA GLY A 332 -10.49 -6.39 19.13
C GLY A 332 -10.62 -5.02 18.47
N GLY A 333 -9.54 -4.22 18.45
CA GLY A 333 -9.46 -2.89 17.85
C GLY A 333 -8.52 -2.88 16.66
N ALA A 334 -8.52 -1.79 15.89
CA ALA A 334 -7.67 -1.63 14.70
C ALA A 334 -6.81 -0.35 14.78
N PRO A 335 -5.91 -0.22 15.78
CA PRO A 335 -5.10 0.99 15.94
C PRO A 335 -4.10 1.13 14.79
N THR A 336 -3.86 2.38 14.39
CA THR A 336 -2.75 2.75 13.51
C THR A 336 -1.61 3.28 14.36
N ILE A 337 -0.44 2.66 14.29
CA ILE A 337 0.77 3.02 15.05
C ILE A 337 1.85 3.38 14.05
N SER A 338 2.25 4.65 13.99
CA SER A 338 3.18 5.13 12.96
C SER A 338 4.30 6.01 13.50
N ASN A 339 5.52 5.84 13.00
CA ASN A 339 6.69 6.63 13.40
C ASN A 339 6.95 6.61 14.92
N CYS A 340 6.57 5.52 15.59
CA CYS A 340 6.73 5.39 17.04
C CYS A 340 8.02 4.63 17.37
N THR A 341 8.64 4.97 18.50
CA THR A 341 9.70 4.16 19.11
C THR A 341 9.15 3.50 20.37
N ILE A 342 9.24 2.18 20.47
CA ILE A 342 8.74 1.40 21.61
C ILE A 342 9.92 0.60 22.15
N HIS A 343 10.42 1.00 23.32
CA HIS A 343 11.64 0.42 23.84
C HIS A 343 11.69 0.22 25.35
N ASP A 344 12.55 -0.67 25.82
CA ASP A 344 12.72 -1.01 27.23
C ASP A 344 11.40 -1.40 27.93
N CYS A 345 10.38 -1.81 27.17
CA CYS A 345 9.11 -2.24 27.76
C CYS A 345 9.18 -3.72 28.17
N VAL A 346 8.39 -4.07 29.18
CA VAL A 346 8.42 -5.40 29.79
C VAL A 346 7.06 -6.07 29.72
N ALA A 347 7.04 -7.36 29.39
CA ALA A 347 5.90 -8.22 29.62
C ALA A 347 6.21 -9.36 30.60
N GLY A 348 5.24 -9.68 31.46
CA GLY A 348 5.40 -10.67 32.54
C GLY A 348 5.70 -10.02 33.90
N GLU A 349 5.36 -10.70 34.99
CA GLU A 349 5.34 -10.21 36.40
C GLU A 349 4.20 -9.24 36.76
N PHE A 350 3.37 -8.89 35.78
CA PHE A 350 2.25 -7.97 35.96
C PHE A 350 0.91 -8.71 36.08
N GLY A 351 0.85 -9.96 35.65
CA GLY A 351 -0.25 -10.89 35.83
C GLY A 351 -0.12 -11.80 37.06
N GLY A 352 -1.00 -12.79 37.17
CA GLY A 352 -0.78 -13.93 38.08
C GLY A 352 0.45 -14.74 37.63
N THR A 353 1.20 -15.33 38.57
CA THR A 353 2.53 -15.95 38.39
C THR A 353 2.64 -17.13 37.40
N LEU A 354 1.61 -17.39 36.58
CA LEU A 354 1.51 -18.51 35.64
C LEU A 354 0.93 -18.12 34.26
N THR A 355 0.65 -16.83 33.99
CA THR A 355 0.01 -16.42 32.72
C THR A 355 0.99 -16.16 31.57
N GLY A 356 2.22 -15.78 31.91
CA GLY A 356 3.32 -15.49 31.00
C GLY A 356 3.12 -14.22 30.17
N GLY A 357 4.20 -13.43 30.06
CA GLY A 357 4.23 -12.17 29.30
C GLY A 357 4.06 -12.37 27.79
N ARG A 358 3.37 -11.43 27.12
CA ARG A 358 3.10 -11.52 25.68
C ARG A 358 3.24 -10.17 24.99
N GLY A 359 4.20 -10.04 24.08
CA GLY A 359 4.40 -8.79 23.33
C GLY A 359 4.85 -7.67 24.25
N ALA A 360 6.10 -7.68 24.71
CA ALA A 360 6.57 -6.63 25.63
C ALA A 360 6.54 -5.24 24.98
N GLY A 361 6.89 -5.14 23.70
CA GLY A 361 6.64 -3.94 22.91
C GLY A 361 5.15 -3.76 22.61
N ILE A 362 4.61 -4.64 21.75
CA ILE A 362 3.21 -4.59 21.30
C ILE A 362 2.53 -5.96 21.45
N GLY A 363 1.37 -5.99 22.09
CA GLY A 363 0.52 -7.17 22.23
C GLY A 363 -0.85 -7.00 21.59
N LEU A 364 -1.17 -7.84 20.60
CA LEU A 364 -2.41 -7.82 19.82
C LEU A 364 -3.18 -9.13 20.00
N ILE A 365 -4.42 -9.03 20.48
CA ILE A 365 -5.24 -10.19 20.81
C ILE A 365 -6.70 -10.00 20.39
N GLY A 366 -7.45 -11.09 20.29
CA GLY A 366 -8.91 -11.04 20.23
C GLY A 366 -9.45 -10.35 18.98
N GLN A 367 -8.93 -10.71 17.80
CA GLN A 367 -9.38 -10.20 16.50
C GLN A 367 -9.02 -8.74 16.26
N SER A 368 -7.84 -8.32 16.73
CA SER A 368 -7.31 -6.98 16.44
C SER A 368 -6.87 -6.86 14.98
N GLY A 369 -6.98 -5.64 14.44
CA GLY A 369 -6.71 -5.25 13.05
C GLY A 369 -5.63 -4.16 12.94
N ALA A 370 -4.45 -4.34 13.54
CA ALA A 370 -3.50 -3.24 13.70
C ALA A 370 -2.66 -2.95 12.43
N THR A 371 -2.34 -1.67 12.20
CA THR A 371 -1.39 -1.22 11.18
C THR A 371 -0.19 -0.55 11.87
N ILE A 372 1.01 -1.09 11.65
CA ILE A 372 2.26 -0.64 12.29
C ILE A 372 3.24 -0.22 11.19
N VAL A 373 3.61 1.06 11.14
CA VAL A 373 4.39 1.59 9.99
C VAL A 373 5.52 2.50 10.45
N ASN A 374 6.72 2.30 9.90
CA ASN A 374 7.91 3.12 10.17
C ASN A 374 8.23 3.23 11.66
N CYS A 375 7.96 2.18 12.44
CA CYS A 375 8.22 2.15 13.86
C CYS A 375 9.60 1.54 14.16
N THR A 376 10.07 1.77 15.38
CA THR A 376 11.19 1.04 15.98
C THR A 376 10.69 0.35 17.25
N ILE A 377 10.83 -0.97 17.32
CA ILE A 377 10.45 -1.81 18.47
C ILE A 377 11.73 -2.47 18.97
N GLU A 378 12.34 -1.91 20.00
CA GLU A 378 13.70 -2.28 20.41
C GLU A 378 13.85 -2.59 21.89
N ASP A 379 14.75 -3.52 22.24
CA ASP A 379 15.14 -3.82 23.62
C ASP A 379 13.97 -4.12 24.58
N ASN A 380 12.85 -4.63 24.06
CA ASN A 380 11.71 -5.03 24.89
C ASN A 380 11.90 -6.47 25.39
N ALA A 381 11.49 -6.74 26.62
CA ALA A 381 11.76 -8.01 27.30
C ALA A 381 10.49 -8.71 27.82
N ALA A 382 10.30 -9.98 27.49
CA ALA A 382 9.17 -10.80 27.95
C ALA A 382 9.65 -11.98 28.83
N TYR A 383 9.16 -12.09 30.07
CA TYR A 383 9.63 -13.05 31.08
C TYR A 383 8.58 -14.13 31.45
N TYR A 384 9.02 -15.29 31.94
CA TYR A 384 8.18 -16.40 32.45
C TYR A 384 7.20 -17.02 31.42
N ASP A 385 7.57 -18.11 30.74
CA ASP A 385 6.68 -18.77 29.75
C ASP A 385 6.08 -17.79 28.70
N SER A 386 6.83 -16.73 28.38
CA SER A 386 6.44 -15.63 27.50
C SER A 386 6.53 -15.94 26.00
N LEU A 387 5.82 -15.14 25.18
CA LEU A 387 5.79 -15.24 23.72
C LEU A 387 5.88 -13.85 23.10
N GLY A 388 6.72 -13.64 22.07
CA GLY A 388 6.82 -12.35 21.38
C GLY A 388 7.49 -11.27 22.24
N GLY A 389 8.82 -11.16 22.21
CA GLY A 389 9.53 -10.08 22.92
C GLY A 389 9.14 -8.70 22.39
N GLY A 390 9.27 -8.50 21.08
CA GLY A 390 8.84 -7.26 20.42
C GLY A 390 7.35 -7.20 20.16
N LEU A 391 6.85 -8.14 19.34
CA LEU A 391 5.47 -8.17 18.85
C LEU A 391 4.82 -9.53 19.12
N TYR A 392 3.60 -9.50 19.65
CA TYR A 392 2.75 -10.69 19.82
C TYR A 392 1.42 -10.51 19.09
N CYS A 393 1.15 -11.40 18.14
CA CYS A 393 -0.07 -11.43 17.34
C CYS A 393 -0.85 -12.72 17.61
N TRP A 394 -2.01 -12.61 18.23
CA TRP A 394 -2.89 -13.74 18.51
C TRP A 394 -4.29 -13.52 17.95
N GLU A 395 -4.73 -14.41 17.06
CA GLU A 395 -6.06 -14.34 16.43
C GLU A 395 -6.32 -12.95 15.84
N SER A 396 -5.34 -12.38 15.11
CA SER A 396 -5.37 -10.97 14.69
C SER A 396 -4.90 -10.81 13.23
N ILE A 397 -5.35 -9.72 12.60
CA ILE A 397 -4.95 -9.31 11.25
C ILE A 397 -4.02 -8.10 11.39
N VAL A 398 -2.78 -8.20 10.92
CA VAL A 398 -1.75 -7.19 11.22
C VAL A 398 -0.92 -6.89 9.98
N THR A 399 -0.77 -5.60 9.68
CA THR A 399 0.16 -5.12 8.66
C THR A 399 1.30 -4.37 9.35
N VAL A 400 2.53 -4.83 9.12
CA VAL A 400 3.75 -4.21 9.63
C VAL A 400 4.63 -3.82 8.45
N ALA A 401 4.95 -2.54 8.30
CA ALA A 401 5.72 -2.03 7.18
C ALA A 401 6.85 -1.08 7.59
N GLY A 402 8.02 -1.17 6.94
CA GLY A 402 9.12 -0.23 7.16
C GLY A 402 9.64 -0.19 8.62
N THR A 403 9.36 -1.22 9.40
CA THR A 403 9.55 -1.22 10.86
C THR A 403 10.80 -2.00 11.23
N ARG A 404 11.55 -1.48 12.20
CA ARG A 404 12.72 -2.15 12.79
C ARG A 404 12.28 -2.83 14.08
N ILE A 405 12.57 -4.12 14.21
CA ILE A 405 12.27 -4.94 15.39
C ILE A 405 13.61 -5.53 15.84
N THR A 406 14.29 -4.85 16.77
CA THR A 406 15.70 -5.13 17.10
C THR A 406 15.93 -5.40 18.58
N GLY A 407 16.89 -6.25 18.95
CA GLY A 407 17.31 -6.43 20.35
C GLY A 407 16.27 -6.99 21.33
N ASN A 408 15.08 -7.39 20.85
CA ASN A 408 14.01 -7.85 21.75
C ASN A 408 14.30 -9.23 22.34
N PHE A 409 13.93 -9.42 23.60
CA PHE A 409 14.42 -10.52 24.43
C PHE A 409 13.29 -11.37 25.03
N ALA A 410 13.29 -12.68 24.74
CA ALA A 410 12.37 -13.66 25.33
C ALA A 410 13.15 -14.89 25.89
N PRO A 411 13.65 -14.83 27.14
CA PRO A 411 14.46 -15.90 27.75
C PRO A 411 13.62 -17.06 28.31
N GLY A 412 14.08 -18.30 28.09
CA GLY A 412 13.46 -19.53 28.62
C GLY A 412 12.97 -20.47 27.51
N ASN A 413 11.95 -21.29 27.77
CA ASN A 413 11.32 -22.17 26.75
C ASN A 413 10.42 -21.39 25.78
N LEU A 414 10.87 -20.22 25.34
CA LEU A 414 10.05 -19.14 24.80
C LEU A 414 10.37 -18.87 23.35
N THR A 415 9.38 -18.50 22.54
CA THR A 415 9.54 -18.37 21.10
C THR A 415 9.15 -16.98 20.60
N GLY A 416 9.74 -16.55 19.48
CA GLY A 416 9.46 -15.24 18.87
C GLY A 416 10.12 -14.09 19.64
N GLY A 417 11.42 -13.90 19.47
CA GLY A 417 12.13 -12.77 20.11
C GLY A 417 11.64 -11.43 19.54
N GLY A 418 11.66 -11.31 18.22
CA GLY A 418 11.12 -10.18 17.47
C GLY A 418 9.60 -10.26 17.37
N ALA A 419 9.08 -11.29 16.71
CA ALA A 419 7.64 -11.50 16.55
C ALA A 419 7.18 -12.93 16.82
N TYR A 420 6.01 -13.06 17.45
CA TYR A 420 5.27 -14.30 17.60
C TYR A 420 3.88 -14.18 16.97
N CYS A 421 3.48 -15.13 16.14
CA CYS A 421 2.19 -15.13 15.45
C CYS A 421 1.47 -16.49 15.54
N ALA A 422 0.26 -16.52 16.08
CA ALA A 422 -0.54 -17.75 16.17
C ALA A 422 -2.04 -17.49 16.31
N GLY A 423 -2.84 -18.55 16.18
CA GLY A 423 -4.28 -18.50 16.44
C GLY A 423 -5.14 -18.61 15.18
N ARG A 424 -6.45 -18.79 15.39
CA ARG A 424 -7.44 -18.86 14.30
C ARG A 424 -7.49 -17.56 13.51
N ASP A 425 -7.64 -17.68 12.19
CA ASP A 425 -7.84 -16.54 11.27
C ASP A 425 -6.78 -15.42 11.45
N THR A 426 -5.58 -15.79 11.90
CA THR A 426 -4.45 -14.85 12.03
C THR A 426 -3.82 -14.63 10.67
N ASP A 427 -3.69 -13.37 10.27
CA ASP A 427 -3.10 -12.98 8.97
C ASP A 427 -2.13 -11.82 9.20
N VAL A 428 -0.84 -12.08 9.08
CA VAL A 428 0.21 -11.08 9.36
C VAL A 428 1.07 -10.85 8.14
N THR A 429 1.20 -9.60 7.73
CA THR A 429 2.11 -9.17 6.66
C THR A 429 3.23 -8.33 7.23
N PHE A 430 4.46 -8.79 7.05
CA PHE A 430 5.69 -8.02 7.27
C PHE A 430 6.23 -7.58 5.91
N ARG A 431 6.41 -6.27 5.71
CA ARG A 431 6.96 -5.70 4.47
C ARG A 431 8.04 -4.68 4.74
N ASN A 432 9.20 -4.77 4.07
CA ASN A 432 10.28 -3.79 4.26
C ASN A 432 10.73 -3.68 5.73
N CYS A 433 10.65 -4.77 6.50
CA CYS A 433 10.99 -4.79 7.92
C CYS A 433 12.40 -5.33 8.14
N VAL A 434 13.03 -4.88 9.21
CA VAL A 434 14.31 -5.42 9.71
C VAL A 434 14.06 -6.12 11.04
N PHE A 435 14.43 -7.40 11.13
CA PHE A 435 14.47 -8.16 12.38
C PHE A 435 15.93 -8.47 12.72
N SER A 436 16.47 -7.78 13.73
CA SER A 436 17.89 -7.88 14.09
C SER A 436 18.12 -8.13 15.57
N ASP A 437 19.19 -8.85 15.92
CA ASP A 437 19.67 -9.00 17.31
C ASP A 437 18.62 -9.50 18.34
N ASN A 438 17.45 -9.98 17.90
CA ASN A 438 16.42 -10.50 18.79
C ASN A 438 16.84 -11.85 19.33
N THR A 439 16.39 -12.19 20.53
CA THR A 439 16.80 -13.42 21.22
C THR A 439 15.60 -14.21 21.74
N ALA A 440 15.51 -15.49 21.36
CA ALA A 440 14.51 -16.45 21.86
C ALA A 440 15.00 -17.89 21.74
N SER A 441 14.28 -18.89 22.25
CA SER A 441 14.68 -20.30 22.09
C SER A 441 14.39 -20.89 20.71
N ALA A 442 13.49 -20.25 19.95
CA ALA A 442 13.13 -20.61 18.58
C ALA A 442 12.46 -19.42 17.88
N GLY A 443 12.69 -19.29 16.57
CA GLY A 443 12.17 -18.19 15.76
C GLY A 443 12.52 -16.83 16.37
N ALA A 444 13.80 -16.62 16.70
CA ALA A 444 14.22 -15.42 17.41
C ALA A 444 13.89 -14.15 16.63
N GLY A 445 14.00 -14.15 15.30
CA GLY A 445 13.39 -13.12 14.46
C GLY A 445 11.86 -13.25 14.44
N ILE A 446 11.36 -14.31 13.80
CA ILE A 446 9.92 -14.58 13.65
C ILE A 446 9.60 -16.02 14.04
N PHE A 447 8.59 -16.20 14.89
CA PHE A 447 8.01 -17.51 15.20
C PHE A 447 6.52 -17.54 14.85
N ALA A 448 6.10 -18.55 14.10
CA ALA A 448 4.71 -18.76 13.74
C ALA A 448 4.27 -20.21 13.99
N GLU A 449 3.09 -20.40 14.58
CA GLU A 449 2.57 -21.75 14.83
C GLU A 449 1.05 -21.88 14.69
N TRP A 450 0.62 -23.07 14.26
CA TRP A 450 -0.76 -23.53 14.35
C TRP A 450 -0.90 -24.60 15.44
N LYS A 451 -1.73 -24.35 16.46
CA LYS A 451 -1.99 -25.33 17.53
C LYS A 451 -3.08 -26.33 17.12
N SER A 452 -2.77 -27.62 17.25
CA SER A 452 -3.70 -28.72 16.93
C SER A 452 -5.01 -28.68 17.73
N SER A 453 -5.01 -28.03 18.91
CA SER A 453 -6.20 -27.78 19.74
C SER A 453 -7.28 -26.96 19.04
N PHE A 454 -6.97 -26.29 17.93
CA PHE A 454 -7.96 -25.57 17.12
C PHE A 454 -8.77 -26.48 16.18
N GLY A 455 -8.43 -27.77 16.11
CA GLY A 455 -9.07 -28.72 15.20
C GLY A 455 -8.71 -28.45 13.72
N PRO A 456 -9.30 -29.20 12.78
CA PRO A 456 -9.11 -28.96 11.35
C PRO A 456 -9.86 -27.68 10.96
N ALA A 457 -9.16 -26.54 10.92
CA ALA A 457 -9.77 -25.27 10.54
C ALA A 457 -9.83 -25.09 9.01
N SER A 458 -10.89 -24.40 8.56
CA SER A 458 -11.08 -23.98 7.17
C SER A 458 -10.15 -22.82 6.75
N ARG A 459 -9.44 -22.19 7.70
CA ARG A 459 -8.42 -21.14 7.51
C ARG A 459 -7.35 -21.24 8.60
N ARG A 460 -6.09 -21.41 8.21
CA ARG A 460 -4.94 -21.51 9.12
C ARG A 460 -4.33 -20.11 9.33
N THR A 461 -3.41 -20.02 10.29
CA THR A 461 -2.53 -18.84 10.45
C THR A 461 -1.76 -18.62 9.15
N SER A 462 -1.82 -17.42 8.60
CA SER A 462 -1.17 -16.99 7.36
C SER A 462 -0.15 -15.89 7.68
N ILE A 463 1.08 -16.04 7.20
CA ILE A 463 2.17 -15.08 7.42
C ILE A 463 2.85 -14.78 6.09
N THR A 464 2.89 -13.51 5.70
CA THR A 464 3.66 -13.04 4.54
C THR A 464 4.87 -12.25 5.02
N VAL A 465 6.06 -12.62 4.54
CA VAL A 465 7.33 -11.93 4.80
C VAL A 465 7.88 -11.48 3.46
N ALA A 466 7.66 -10.22 3.09
CA ALA A 466 8.00 -9.68 1.78
C ALA A 466 9.03 -8.57 1.90
N ASN A 467 10.12 -8.61 1.12
CA ASN A 467 11.15 -7.58 1.15
C ASN A 467 11.65 -7.31 2.58
N CYS A 468 11.89 -8.34 3.40
CA CYS A 468 12.36 -8.17 4.77
C CYS A 468 13.82 -8.61 4.90
N THR A 469 14.53 -8.06 5.89
CA THR A 469 15.85 -8.55 6.31
C THR A 469 15.76 -9.11 7.73
N ILE A 470 16.05 -10.40 7.89
CA ILE A 470 16.05 -11.11 9.18
C ILE A 470 17.47 -11.60 9.44
N ALA A 471 18.21 -10.91 10.30
CA ALA A 471 19.64 -11.16 10.49
C ALA A 471 20.12 -11.04 11.93
N GLN A 472 21.22 -11.71 12.30
CA GLN A 472 21.84 -11.61 13.63
C GLN A 472 20.94 -11.94 14.82
N ASN A 473 19.83 -12.64 14.60
CA ASN A 473 18.96 -13.08 15.68
C ASN A 473 19.59 -14.30 16.38
N ARG A 474 19.49 -14.33 17.71
CA ARG A 474 20.20 -15.26 18.58
C ARG A 474 19.29 -16.28 19.25
N LEU A 475 19.82 -17.48 19.46
CA LEU A 475 19.10 -18.52 20.19
C LEU A 475 19.48 -18.49 21.68
N SER A 476 18.49 -18.38 22.56
CA SER A 476 18.70 -18.37 24.01
C SER A 476 19.11 -19.73 24.58
N THR A 477 18.86 -20.81 23.82
CA THR A 477 19.26 -22.19 24.16
C THR A 477 19.77 -22.90 22.92
N THR A 478 20.65 -23.89 23.10
CA THR A 478 21.23 -24.68 22.00
C THR A 478 20.58 -26.06 21.84
N SER A 479 19.36 -26.26 22.35
CA SER A 479 18.68 -27.57 22.37
C SER A 479 17.54 -27.66 21.35
N GLY A 480 17.45 -28.79 20.65
CA GLY A 480 16.66 -28.92 19.42
C GLY A 480 17.41 -28.30 18.24
N SER A 481 16.94 -28.44 17.01
CA SER A 481 17.51 -27.72 15.86
C SER A 481 16.62 -26.51 15.49
N PRO A 482 16.41 -25.51 16.39
CA PRO A 482 15.55 -24.38 16.08
C PRO A 482 16.21 -23.45 15.05
N ALA A 483 15.38 -22.64 14.40
CA ALA A 483 15.84 -21.57 13.53
C ALA A 483 15.87 -20.26 14.32
N GLY A 484 17.02 -19.56 14.33
CA GLY A 484 17.14 -18.22 14.90
C GLY A 484 16.46 -17.16 14.05
N GLY A 485 16.46 -17.33 12.72
CA GLY A 485 15.79 -16.38 11.81
C GLY A 485 14.27 -16.53 11.86
N ILE A 486 13.75 -17.48 11.09
CA ILE A 486 12.31 -17.74 10.99
C ILE A 486 12.02 -19.20 11.33
N GLN A 487 11.08 -19.42 12.24
CA GLN A 487 10.56 -20.74 12.54
C GLN A 487 9.04 -20.79 12.38
N SER A 488 8.57 -21.77 11.63
CA SER A 488 7.17 -21.94 11.25
C SER A 488 6.73 -23.40 11.44
N ALA A 489 5.55 -23.62 12.02
CA ALA A 489 4.99 -24.96 12.24
C ALA A 489 3.50 -25.02 11.86
N ALA A 490 3.19 -25.78 10.80
CA ALA A 490 1.83 -26.04 10.30
C ALA A 490 1.03 -24.78 9.91
N VAL A 491 1.71 -23.69 9.54
CA VAL A 491 1.11 -22.42 9.09
C VAL A 491 1.33 -22.17 7.59
N ASP A 492 0.52 -21.28 7.02
CA ASP A 492 0.65 -20.82 5.63
C ASP A 492 1.66 -19.66 5.61
N ILE A 493 2.97 -19.96 5.57
CA ILE A 493 4.02 -18.94 5.49
C ILE A 493 4.53 -18.76 4.07
N PHE A 494 4.62 -17.52 3.61
CA PHE A 494 5.20 -17.13 2.32
C PHE A 494 6.32 -16.11 2.53
N VAL A 495 7.54 -16.46 2.14
CA VAL A 495 8.73 -15.60 2.21
C VAL A 495 9.16 -15.22 0.80
N ASN A 496 9.16 -13.93 0.47
CA ASN A 496 9.47 -13.43 -0.87
C ASN A 496 10.42 -12.25 -0.85
N SER A 497 11.32 -12.15 -1.83
CA SER A 497 12.25 -11.02 -1.99
C SER A 497 13.00 -10.65 -0.71
N SER A 498 13.24 -11.62 0.18
CA SER A 498 13.73 -11.37 1.54
C SER A 498 15.12 -11.95 1.76
N ILE A 499 15.83 -11.44 2.78
CA ILE A 499 17.15 -11.93 3.17
C ILE A 499 17.07 -12.49 4.58
N VAL A 500 17.46 -13.75 4.77
CA VAL A 500 17.53 -14.42 6.08
C VAL A 500 18.95 -14.93 6.30
N TRP A 501 19.76 -14.17 7.03
CA TRP A 501 21.22 -14.37 7.05
C TRP A 501 21.87 -14.11 8.41
N ASN A 502 22.91 -14.88 8.73
CA ASN A 502 23.72 -14.75 9.94
C ASN A 502 22.89 -14.82 11.24
N ASN A 503 21.91 -15.73 11.30
CA ASN A 503 21.15 -16.02 12.52
C ASN A 503 21.74 -17.26 13.21
N ASP A 504 21.57 -17.38 14.54
CA ASP A 504 21.94 -18.61 15.25
C ASP A 504 21.09 -19.80 14.77
N GLY A 505 21.69 -20.99 14.74
CA GLY A 505 21.01 -22.19 14.28
C GLY A 505 20.71 -22.17 12.77
N ALA A 506 19.52 -22.63 12.37
CA ALA A 506 19.09 -22.51 10.98
C ALA A 506 18.59 -21.08 10.67
N ALA A 507 18.79 -20.61 9.44
CA ALA A 507 18.17 -19.37 8.97
C ALA A 507 16.64 -19.49 8.96
N LEU A 508 16.15 -20.60 8.43
CA LEU A 508 14.73 -20.86 8.23
C LEU A 508 14.42 -22.33 8.55
N SER A 509 13.34 -22.56 9.30
CA SER A 509 12.77 -23.90 9.53
C SER A 509 11.25 -23.84 9.37
N ILE A 510 10.74 -24.43 8.29
CA ILE A 510 9.31 -24.57 8.02
C ILE A 510 8.93 -26.04 8.19
N VAL A 511 8.11 -26.34 9.20
CA VAL A 511 7.63 -27.68 9.51
C VAL A 511 6.19 -27.81 9.05
N ASP A 512 5.89 -28.91 8.35
CA ASP A 512 4.59 -29.19 7.75
C ASP A 512 4.05 -28.02 6.90
N PRO A 513 4.82 -27.55 5.89
CA PRO A 513 4.40 -26.45 5.02
C PRO A 513 3.08 -26.80 4.34
N VAL A 514 2.18 -25.82 4.30
CA VAL A 514 0.89 -25.95 3.60
C VAL A 514 1.01 -25.49 2.16
N LEU A 515 1.79 -24.44 1.92
CA LEU A 515 2.14 -23.97 0.59
C LEU A 515 3.17 -24.92 -0.03
N ARG A 516 3.05 -25.14 -1.34
CA ARG A 516 3.98 -25.98 -2.12
C ARG A 516 5.37 -25.33 -2.17
N ASP A 517 5.40 -24.03 -2.42
CA ASP A 517 6.60 -23.22 -2.62
C ASP A 517 6.54 -22.03 -1.63
N PRO A 518 6.88 -22.25 -0.34
CA PRO A 518 6.71 -21.25 0.71
C PRO A 518 7.80 -20.17 0.74
N VAL A 519 8.84 -20.29 -0.10
CA VAL A 519 9.97 -19.38 -0.16
C VAL A 519 10.36 -19.20 -1.61
N GLU A 520 10.32 -17.97 -2.10
CA GLU A 520 10.66 -17.61 -3.47
C GLU A 520 11.50 -16.33 -3.49
N TYR A 521 12.33 -16.19 -4.52
CA TYR A 521 13.17 -15.02 -4.80
C TYR A 521 13.88 -14.44 -3.56
N SER A 522 14.35 -15.29 -2.66
CA SER A 522 14.92 -14.89 -1.37
C SER A 522 16.33 -15.43 -1.19
N ASP A 523 17.15 -14.72 -0.42
CA ASP A 523 18.48 -15.16 -0.01
C ASP A 523 18.42 -15.81 1.37
N ILE A 524 18.62 -17.13 1.43
CA ILE A 524 18.48 -17.93 2.64
C ILE A 524 19.80 -18.62 2.96
N GLN A 525 20.40 -18.28 4.10
CA GLN A 525 21.65 -18.90 4.53
C GLN A 525 21.47 -20.41 4.76
N GLY A 526 22.34 -21.21 4.13
CA GLY A 526 22.25 -22.66 4.12
C GLY A 526 21.38 -23.22 2.99
N GLY A 527 20.70 -22.35 2.25
CA GLY A 527 19.87 -22.66 1.09
C GLY A 527 18.45 -23.11 1.44
N TYR A 528 17.52 -22.81 0.54
CA TYR A 528 16.16 -23.32 0.57
C TYR A 528 15.66 -23.53 -0.87
N ALA A 529 15.01 -24.66 -1.13
CA ALA A 529 14.48 -24.95 -2.47
C ALA A 529 13.28 -24.06 -2.78
N GLY A 530 13.29 -23.42 -3.94
CA GLY A 530 12.20 -22.56 -4.42
C GLY A 530 12.70 -21.69 -5.57
N ASP A 531 11.78 -21.12 -6.33
CA ASP A 531 12.10 -20.33 -7.51
C ASP A 531 12.87 -19.06 -7.12
N GLY A 532 13.92 -18.73 -7.86
CA GLY A 532 14.72 -17.51 -7.66
C GLY A 532 15.51 -17.43 -6.35
N ASN A 533 15.46 -18.43 -5.47
CA ASN A 533 16.19 -18.40 -4.21
C ASN A 533 17.71 -18.52 -4.43
N ILE A 534 18.47 -17.80 -3.60
CA ILE A 534 19.93 -17.84 -3.57
C ILE A 534 20.42 -18.15 -2.14
N ASN A 535 21.71 -18.47 -2.01
CA ASN A 535 22.39 -18.73 -0.75
C ASN A 535 23.83 -18.21 -0.90
N GLU A 536 23.97 -16.91 -0.89
CA GLU A 536 25.24 -16.21 -1.10
C GLU A 536 25.37 -15.11 -0.04
N ASP A 537 26.58 -14.73 0.35
CA ASP A 537 26.74 -13.65 1.33
C ASP A 537 26.06 -12.37 0.81
N PRO A 538 25.07 -11.79 1.51
CA PRO A 538 24.36 -10.60 1.07
C PRO A 538 25.25 -9.36 1.06
N LEU A 539 26.46 -9.41 1.64
CA LEU A 539 27.40 -8.30 1.71
C LEU A 539 26.76 -7.05 2.33
N PHE A 540 26.21 -7.17 3.53
CA PHE A 540 25.73 -6.01 4.28
C PHE A 540 26.86 -5.01 4.53
N THR A 541 26.54 -3.72 4.53
CA THR A 541 27.51 -2.64 4.67
C THR A 541 28.13 -2.60 6.07
N ASN A 542 27.31 -2.63 7.12
CA ASN A 542 27.78 -2.67 8.51
C ASN A 542 26.71 -3.28 9.45
N PRO A 543 26.52 -4.61 9.41
CA PRO A 543 25.44 -5.25 10.16
C PRO A 543 25.60 -5.12 11.69
N TRP A 544 26.81 -4.93 12.22
CA TRP A 544 27.04 -4.74 13.66
C TRP A 544 26.59 -3.37 14.20
N ASN A 545 26.34 -2.41 13.31
CA ASN A 545 25.68 -1.15 13.65
C ASN A 545 24.28 -1.10 13.00
N GLU A 546 23.68 -2.26 12.75
CA GLU A 546 22.34 -2.44 12.19
C GLU A 546 22.10 -1.78 10.82
N ASP A 547 23.18 -1.60 10.05
CA ASP A 547 23.15 -1.12 8.67
C ASP A 547 23.18 -2.31 7.70
N TYR A 548 21.98 -2.74 7.33
CA TYR A 548 21.76 -3.85 6.40
C TYR A 548 21.61 -3.40 4.94
N HIS A 549 22.02 -2.18 4.58
CA HIS A 549 22.13 -1.81 3.16
C HIS A 549 23.17 -2.70 2.47
N LEU A 550 22.87 -3.11 1.25
CA LEU A 550 23.72 -4.00 0.46
C LEU A 550 24.93 -3.24 -0.08
N GLN A 551 26.12 -3.82 0.00
CA GLN A 551 27.30 -3.21 -0.60
C GLN A 551 27.12 -3.14 -2.12
N SER A 552 27.39 -1.96 -2.69
CA SER A 552 27.40 -1.74 -4.13
C SER A 552 28.64 -0.97 -4.55
N GLN A 553 29.27 -1.43 -5.63
CA GLN A 553 30.34 -0.73 -6.34
C GLN A 553 29.85 0.55 -7.03
N VAL A 554 28.54 0.69 -7.25
CA VAL A 554 27.93 1.84 -7.92
C VAL A 554 27.36 2.84 -6.92
N GLY A 555 26.77 2.35 -5.82
CA GLY A 555 26.30 3.20 -4.73
C GLY A 555 25.39 2.46 -3.76
N HIS A 556 25.67 2.56 -2.47
CA HIS A 556 24.78 2.16 -1.38
C HIS A 556 24.51 3.37 -0.47
N TYR A 557 23.33 3.40 0.15
CA TYR A 557 22.93 4.49 1.01
C TYR A 557 23.53 4.32 2.42
N ASN A 558 24.08 5.40 2.98
CA ASN A 558 24.54 5.44 4.36
C ASN A 558 23.52 6.21 5.22
N PRO A 559 22.81 5.57 6.16
CA PRO A 559 21.76 6.23 6.93
C PRO A 559 22.28 7.29 7.89
N GLY A 560 23.46 7.09 8.50
CA GLY A 560 24.03 8.02 9.48
C GLY A 560 24.45 9.37 8.90
N SER A 561 24.76 9.42 7.60
CA SER A 561 25.19 10.65 6.90
C SER A 561 24.28 11.07 5.75
N SER A 562 23.30 10.24 5.40
CA SER A 562 22.37 10.49 4.28
C SER A 562 23.05 10.73 2.93
N ILE A 563 24.17 10.05 2.68
CA ILE A 563 24.92 10.12 1.40
C ILE A 563 25.04 8.73 0.75
N TRP A 564 25.36 8.73 -0.54
CA TRP A 564 25.67 7.53 -1.30
C TRP A 564 27.17 7.26 -1.27
N LEU A 565 27.56 6.02 -0.96
CA LEU A 565 28.94 5.56 -0.91
C LEU A 565 29.15 4.39 -1.86
N THR A 566 30.38 4.18 -2.33
CA THR A 566 30.76 2.99 -3.10
C THR A 566 31.52 2.03 -2.20
N ALA A 567 31.26 0.73 -2.32
CA ALA A 567 31.98 -0.33 -1.63
C ALA A 567 32.86 -1.13 -2.62
N GLY A 568 33.84 -1.88 -2.09
CA GLY A 568 34.62 -2.80 -2.91
C GLY A 568 33.82 -4.02 -3.38
N GLY A 569 32.83 -4.44 -2.59
CA GLY A 569 31.89 -5.52 -2.90
C GLY A 569 30.66 -5.04 -3.67
N HIS A 570 30.02 -5.99 -4.36
CA HIS A 570 28.71 -5.80 -4.99
C HIS A 570 27.85 -7.01 -4.63
N SER A 571 26.79 -6.75 -3.86
CA SER A 571 25.93 -7.79 -3.31
C SER A 571 25.24 -8.61 -4.40
N PRO A 572 25.15 -9.94 -4.22
CA PRO A 572 24.35 -10.81 -5.09
C PRO A 572 22.84 -10.61 -4.92
N CYS A 573 22.40 -9.88 -3.89
CA CYS A 573 20.99 -9.58 -3.61
C CYS A 573 20.48 -8.33 -4.34
N ILE A 574 21.35 -7.65 -5.10
CA ILE A 574 20.99 -6.46 -5.88
C ILE A 574 20.43 -6.90 -7.24
N ASP A 575 19.27 -6.36 -7.62
CA ASP A 575 18.54 -6.66 -8.86
C ASP A 575 18.15 -8.15 -9.00
N THR A 576 17.79 -8.81 -7.89
CA THR A 576 17.52 -10.26 -7.86
C THR A 576 16.23 -10.70 -7.17
N GLY A 577 15.43 -9.78 -6.61
CA GLY A 577 14.13 -10.10 -6.00
C GLY A 577 13.11 -10.60 -7.02
N ASP A 578 11.84 -10.73 -6.62
CA ASP A 578 10.78 -11.26 -7.48
C ASP A 578 10.60 -10.38 -8.74
N PRO A 579 10.75 -10.95 -9.95
CA PRO A 579 10.62 -10.21 -11.21
C PRO A 579 9.20 -9.73 -11.50
N SER A 580 8.18 -10.20 -10.77
CA SER A 580 6.81 -9.71 -10.85
C SER A 580 6.56 -8.52 -9.92
N GLU A 581 7.43 -8.27 -8.93
CA GLU A 581 7.33 -7.10 -8.06
C GLU A 581 7.80 -5.83 -8.78
N PRO A 582 7.12 -4.69 -8.57
CA PRO A 582 7.59 -3.43 -9.12
C PRO A 582 8.88 -3.00 -8.42
N VAL A 583 9.80 -2.43 -9.19
CA VAL A 583 11.05 -1.82 -8.70
C VAL A 583 10.81 -0.69 -7.69
N GLY A 584 9.60 -0.12 -7.62
CA GLY A 584 9.26 0.88 -6.62
C GLY A 584 10.10 2.15 -6.76
N GLU A 585 10.63 2.65 -5.65
CA GLU A 585 11.40 3.89 -5.59
C GLU A 585 12.92 3.69 -5.63
N GLU A 586 13.40 2.52 -6.07
CA GLU A 586 14.83 2.25 -6.15
C GLU A 586 15.55 3.20 -7.13
N PRO A 587 16.68 3.79 -6.71
CA PRO A 587 17.37 4.76 -7.54
C PRO A 587 18.18 4.10 -8.67
N PRO A 588 18.18 4.66 -9.88
CA PRO A 588 18.93 4.10 -10.99
C PRO A 588 20.47 4.21 -10.77
N PRO A 589 21.25 3.30 -11.38
CA PRO A 589 20.79 2.08 -12.07
C PRO A 589 20.27 1.03 -11.08
N ASN A 590 19.18 0.33 -11.42
CA ASN A 590 18.39 -0.54 -10.52
C ASN A 590 17.86 -1.81 -11.22
N GLY A 591 18.49 -2.24 -12.31
CA GLY A 591 18.22 -3.55 -12.88
C GLY A 591 16.89 -3.73 -13.63
N ASP A 592 15.97 -2.77 -13.55
CA ASP A 592 14.53 -2.97 -13.73
C ASP A 592 13.98 -4.17 -12.91
N ARG A 593 14.63 -4.50 -11.78
CA ARG A 593 14.26 -5.61 -10.91
C ARG A 593 14.53 -5.23 -9.46
N ILE A 594 13.56 -5.47 -8.57
CA ILE A 594 13.67 -5.11 -7.15
C ILE A 594 14.87 -5.82 -6.48
N ASN A 595 15.57 -5.12 -5.60
CA ASN A 595 16.56 -5.70 -4.71
C ASN A 595 15.90 -6.60 -3.66
N MET A 596 16.56 -7.66 -3.21
CA MET A 596 16.08 -8.42 -2.05
C MET A 596 16.34 -7.64 -0.74
N GLY A 597 15.51 -7.89 0.28
CA GLY A 597 15.69 -7.41 1.65
C GLY A 597 14.91 -6.13 1.99
N ALA A 598 15.06 -5.67 3.23
CA ALA A 598 14.29 -4.58 3.85
C ALA A 598 14.25 -3.28 3.02
N TYR A 599 15.33 -2.99 2.31
CA TYR A 599 15.49 -1.75 1.55
C TYR A 599 15.08 -1.88 0.08
N GLY A 600 14.79 -3.10 -0.41
CA GLY A 600 14.27 -3.32 -1.77
C GLY A 600 12.96 -2.57 -2.01
N GLY A 601 12.84 -1.95 -3.18
CA GLY A 601 11.69 -1.14 -3.57
C GLY A 601 11.68 0.27 -2.98
N THR A 602 12.69 0.66 -2.20
CA THR A 602 12.75 1.95 -1.49
C THR A 602 13.77 2.93 -2.08
N ARG A 603 13.65 4.23 -1.74
CA ARG A 603 14.63 5.27 -2.12
C ARG A 603 16.04 5.04 -1.57
N GLN A 604 16.19 4.15 -0.58
CA GLN A 604 17.46 3.81 0.05
C GLN A 604 18.09 2.53 -0.51
N ALA A 605 17.40 1.83 -1.43
CA ALA A 605 17.89 0.60 -2.02
C ALA A 605 19.24 0.80 -2.72
N SER A 606 20.12 -0.18 -2.61
CA SER A 606 21.46 -0.06 -3.18
C SER A 606 21.41 -0.15 -4.70
N LYS A 607 22.23 0.64 -5.38
CA LYS A 607 22.20 0.73 -6.83
C LYS A 607 22.77 -0.53 -7.46
N GLY A 608 22.06 -1.01 -8.48
CA GLY A 608 22.53 -1.97 -9.47
C GLY A 608 23.72 -1.47 -10.27
N ARG A 609 24.04 -2.22 -11.31
CA ARG A 609 25.03 -1.81 -12.32
C ARG A 609 24.32 -1.35 -13.58
N GLU A 610 24.99 -0.53 -14.39
CA GLU A 610 24.50 -0.27 -15.74
C GLU A 610 24.47 -1.59 -16.54
N HIS A 611 23.39 -1.81 -17.30
CA HIS A 611 23.25 -3.00 -18.14
C HIS A 611 24.26 -2.97 -19.29
N PHE A 612 24.96 -4.08 -19.50
CA PHE A 612 25.92 -4.20 -20.57
C PHE A 612 25.26 -4.68 -21.87
N VAL A 613 25.76 -4.17 -22.99
CA VAL A 613 25.46 -4.70 -24.32
C VAL A 613 26.65 -5.54 -24.77
N TYR A 614 26.46 -6.85 -24.84
CA TYR A 614 27.44 -7.78 -25.40
C TYR A 614 27.16 -8.04 -26.87
N HIS A 615 28.22 -8.11 -27.67
CA HIS A 615 28.15 -8.46 -29.08
C HIS A 615 28.68 -9.87 -29.32
N VAL A 616 27.99 -10.61 -30.19
CA VAL A 616 28.38 -11.95 -30.65
C VAL A 616 28.48 -11.94 -32.17
N ASP A 617 29.61 -12.36 -32.73
CA ASP A 617 29.83 -12.47 -34.18
C ASP A 617 30.52 -13.82 -34.47
N GLY A 618 29.75 -14.78 -35.00
CA GLY A 618 30.24 -16.14 -35.26
C GLY A 618 31.31 -16.23 -36.35
N THR A 619 31.46 -15.21 -37.19
CA THR A 619 32.42 -15.19 -38.31
C THR A 619 33.75 -14.60 -37.89
N SER A 620 33.72 -13.46 -37.20
CA SER A 620 34.93 -12.67 -36.88
C SER A 620 35.27 -12.62 -35.39
N GLY A 621 34.37 -13.09 -34.52
CA GLY A 621 34.52 -13.05 -33.07
C GLY A 621 35.48 -14.09 -32.48
N SER A 622 35.80 -13.87 -31.19
CA SER A 622 36.64 -14.75 -30.37
C SER A 622 36.14 -14.76 -28.93
N ASP A 623 36.00 -15.93 -28.31
CA ASP A 623 35.57 -16.06 -26.91
C ASP A 623 36.62 -15.61 -25.88
N GLY A 624 37.82 -15.25 -26.37
CA GLY A 624 38.83 -14.54 -25.58
C GLY A 624 38.67 -13.01 -25.55
N TYR A 625 37.73 -12.44 -26.32
CA TYR A 625 37.41 -11.01 -26.26
C TYR A 625 36.43 -10.68 -25.14
N GLY A 626 36.17 -9.38 -24.94
CA GLY A 626 35.29 -8.88 -23.87
C GLY A 626 33.83 -8.63 -24.28
N GLY A 627 33.49 -8.77 -25.56
CA GLY A 627 32.13 -8.59 -26.07
C GLY A 627 31.62 -7.15 -26.15
N SER A 628 32.43 -6.13 -25.86
CA SER A 628 32.00 -4.74 -25.70
C SER A 628 31.63 -4.00 -27.00
N SER A 629 31.90 -4.59 -28.17
CA SER A 629 31.57 -4.04 -29.49
C SER A 629 31.61 -5.16 -30.53
N ARG A 630 31.14 -4.92 -31.76
CA ARG A 630 31.27 -5.89 -32.86
C ARG A 630 32.72 -6.32 -33.11
N THR A 631 33.68 -5.39 -33.07
CA THR A 631 35.11 -5.69 -33.31
C THR A 631 35.71 -6.61 -32.26
N TYR A 632 35.21 -6.52 -31.03
CA TYR A 632 35.65 -7.35 -29.90
C TYR A 632 34.53 -8.31 -29.45
N ALA A 633 33.71 -8.78 -30.40
CA ALA A 633 32.59 -9.65 -30.14
C ALA A 633 33.04 -11.05 -29.69
N PHE A 634 32.23 -11.68 -28.84
CA PHE A 634 32.36 -13.11 -28.58
C PHE A 634 32.09 -13.90 -29.86
N ARG A 635 32.68 -15.10 -29.96
CA ARG A 635 32.38 -16.01 -31.06
C ARG A 635 31.06 -16.74 -30.82
N THR A 636 30.78 -17.11 -29.58
CA THR A 636 29.62 -17.94 -29.22
C THR A 636 28.59 -17.17 -28.40
N ILE A 637 27.32 -17.48 -28.63
CA ILE A 637 26.19 -16.92 -27.85
C ILE A 637 26.30 -17.39 -26.40
N LYS A 638 26.63 -18.67 -26.20
CA LYS A 638 26.83 -19.26 -24.86
C LYS A 638 27.84 -18.48 -24.02
N ARG A 639 28.98 -18.06 -24.58
CA ARG A 639 29.97 -17.27 -23.84
C ARG A 639 29.40 -15.94 -23.34
N ALA A 640 28.62 -15.27 -24.18
CA ALA A 640 27.96 -14.03 -23.81
C ALA A 640 26.92 -14.27 -22.69
N VAL A 641 26.11 -15.32 -22.81
CA VAL A 641 25.10 -15.68 -21.78
C VAL A 641 25.76 -16.06 -20.46
N ASP A 642 26.87 -16.78 -20.48
CA ASP A 642 27.59 -17.17 -19.26
C ASP A 642 28.08 -15.93 -18.48
N LEU A 643 28.47 -14.85 -19.19
CA LEU A 643 28.96 -13.60 -18.60
C LEU A 643 27.88 -12.57 -18.29
N ALA A 644 26.78 -12.57 -19.04
CA ALA A 644 25.67 -11.67 -18.83
C ALA A 644 25.05 -11.85 -17.43
N ARG A 645 24.50 -10.79 -16.86
CA ARG A 645 23.59 -10.86 -15.70
C ARG A 645 22.26 -10.23 -16.07
N ASN A 646 21.27 -10.34 -15.19
CA ASN A 646 19.95 -9.74 -15.38
C ASN A 646 20.05 -8.30 -15.91
N GLY A 647 19.18 -7.96 -16.86
CA GLY A 647 19.12 -6.66 -17.53
C GLY A 647 20.06 -6.51 -18.75
N ASP A 648 21.13 -7.32 -18.86
CA ASP A 648 22.05 -7.22 -19.99
C ASP A 648 21.40 -7.60 -21.33
N THR A 649 21.91 -7.02 -22.42
CA THR A 649 21.51 -7.33 -23.79
C THR A 649 22.65 -8.02 -24.55
N ILE A 650 22.33 -9.07 -25.28
CA ILE A 650 23.23 -9.79 -26.18
C ILE A 650 22.76 -9.56 -27.62
N LEU A 651 23.55 -8.79 -28.37
CA LEU A 651 23.36 -8.52 -29.79
C LEU A 651 24.13 -9.54 -30.63
N VAL A 652 23.41 -10.41 -31.32
CA VAL A 652 23.99 -11.45 -32.17
C VAL A 652 24.02 -10.98 -33.62
N TRP A 653 25.21 -10.81 -34.19
CA TRP A 653 25.37 -10.33 -35.57
C TRP A 653 24.97 -11.39 -36.59
N PRO A 654 24.50 -10.99 -37.80
CA PRO A 654 24.08 -11.90 -38.84
C PRO A 654 25.15 -12.95 -39.15
N GLY A 655 24.71 -14.21 -39.26
CA GLY A 655 25.57 -15.36 -39.44
C GLY A 655 24.84 -16.64 -39.10
N VAL A 656 25.47 -17.78 -39.42
CA VAL A 656 24.96 -19.11 -39.11
C VAL A 656 25.66 -19.63 -37.87
N TYR A 657 24.91 -19.88 -36.81
CA TYR A 657 25.38 -20.36 -35.52
C TYR A 657 24.94 -21.82 -35.34
N SER A 658 25.87 -22.74 -35.58
CA SER A 658 25.65 -24.17 -35.38
C SER A 658 26.03 -24.58 -33.96
N LEU A 659 25.04 -24.97 -33.18
CA LEU A 659 25.20 -25.39 -31.79
C LEU A 659 25.38 -26.91 -31.71
N SER A 660 26.38 -27.34 -30.92
CA SER A 660 26.42 -28.70 -30.41
C SER A 660 25.53 -28.81 -29.16
N PRO A 661 25.21 -30.02 -28.67
CA PRO A 661 24.47 -30.18 -27.41
C PRO A 661 25.08 -29.45 -26.20
N ALA A 662 26.41 -29.25 -26.19
CA ALA A 662 27.09 -28.52 -25.12
C ALA A 662 26.99 -26.99 -25.26
N ASP A 663 26.58 -26.51 -26.44
CA ASP A 663 26.47 -25.10 -26.80
C ASP A 663 25.01 -24.63 -26.85
N GLU A 664 24.06 -25.45 -26.39
CA GLU A 664 22.66 -25.05 -26.20
C GLU A 664 22.60 -23.76 -25.38
N VAL A 665 21.81 -22.80 -25.85
CA VAL A 665 21.73 -21.48 -25.20
C VAL A 665 20.73 -21.55 -24.06
N THR A 666 21.23 -21.91 -22.88
CA THR A 666 20.46 -21.93 -21.63
C THR A 666 20.56 -20.58 -20.91
N PHE A 667 19.42 -19.98 -20.59
CA PHE A 667 19.36 -18.66 -19.93
C PHE A 667 19.82 -18.69 -18.46
N ASN A 668 19.92 -19.87 -17.85
CA ASN A 668 20.44 -20.07 -16.49
C ASN A 668 19.73 -19.18 -15.45
N ARG A 669 18.40 -19.06 -15.54
CA ARG A 669 17.57 -18.25 -14.63
C ARG A 669 17.83 -16.74 -14.70
N LYS A 670 18.44 -16.26 -15.80
CA LYS A 670 18.76 -14.85 -16.01
C LYS A 670 17.69 -14.14 -16.83
N ALA A 671 17.31 -12.95 -16.41
CA ALA A 671 16.44 -12.03 -17.14
C ALA A 671 17.27 -11.18 -18.12
N ILE A 672 17.70 -11.76 -19.25
CA ILE A 672 18.51 -11.09 -20.27
C ILE A 672 17.76 -10.99 -21.60
N THR A 673 18.13 -10.01 -22.44
CA THR A 673 17.64 -9.92 -23.82
C THR A 673 18.67 -10.49 -24.77
N ILE A 674 18.32 -11.48 -25.57
CA ILE A 674 19.11 -11.97 -26.70
C ILE A 674 18.36 -11.63 -27.98
N GLN A 675 18.98 -10.85 -28.87
CA GLN A 675 18.36 -10.46 -30.13
C GLN A 675 19.36 -10.36 -31.28
N SER A 676 18.89 -10.55 -32.52
CA SER A 676 19.73 -10.27 -33.67
C SER A 676 20.08 -8.78 -33.76
N ALA A 677 21.33 -8.47 -34.08
CA ALA A 677 21.86 -7.11 -34.10
C ALA A 677 21.50 -6.33 -35.37
N ALA A 678 21.20 -7.04 -36.46
CA ALA A 678 20.90 -6.47 -37.77
C ALA A 678 19.95 -7.41 -38.53
N ASP A 679 20.36 -7.91 -39.70
CA ASP A 679 19.65 -8.98 -40.40
C ASP A 679 19.52 -10.23 -39.51
N ALA A 680 18.58 -11.13 -39.79
CA ALA A 680 18.30 -12.24 -38.89
C ALA A 680 19.50 -13.21 -38.79
N ALA A 681 20.04 -13.40 -37.58
CA ALA A 681 20.97 -14.47 -37.33
C ALA A 681 20.25 -15.83 -37.39
N VAL A 682 20.92 -16.83 -37.95
CA VAL A 682 20.38 -18.19 -38.15
C VAL A 682 20.96 -19.12 -37.09
N ILE A 683 20.10 -19.69 -36.25
CA ILE A 683 20.49 -20.64 -35.21
C ILE A 683 20.11 -22.06 -35.63
N MET A 684 21.07 -22.99 -35.55
CA MET A 684 20.85 -24.40 -35.86
C MET A 684 21.42 -25.28 -34.76
N ALA A 685 20.63 -26.19 -34.19
CA ALA A 685 21.08 -27.14 -33.17
C ALA A 685 21.00 -28.59 -33.70
N THR A 686 22.13 -29.13 -34.17
CA THR A 686 22.14 -30.48 -34.81
C THR A 686 21.65 -31.61 -33.88
N LYS A 687 21.72 -31.40 -32.56
CA LYS A 687 21.12 -32.21 -31.49
C LYS A 687 20.78 -31.27 -30.32
N GLY A 688 19.60 -31.40 -29.72
CA GLY A 688 19.11 -30.52 -28.63
C GLY A 688 18.24 -29.36 -29.10
N TYR A 689 18.13 -28.32 -28.27
CA TYR A 689 17.34 -27.10 -28.53
C TYR A 689 18.23 -25.92 -28.93
N ALA A 690 17.66 -24.91 -29.59
CA ALA A 690 18.38 -23.65 -29.85
C ALA A 690 18.44 -22.79 -28.57
N PHE A 691 17.33 -22.69 -27.85
CA PHE A 691 17.21 -21.97 -26.59
C PHE A 691 16.45 -22.79 -25.55
N SER A 692 16.88 -22.73 -24.29
CA SER A 692 16.20 -23.38 -23.17
C SER A 692 16.09 -22.52 -21.91
N PHE A 693 14.97 -22.70 -21.21
CA PHE A 693 14.59 -22.00 -19.99
C PHE A 693 14.19 -23.02 -18.91
N TRP A 694 14.81 -22.93 -17.72
CA TRP A 694 14.75 -23.94 -16.65
C TRP A 694 14.51 -23.29 -15.27
N GLY A 695 13.31 -22.74 -15.08
CA GLY A 695 12.78 -22.22 -13.81
C GLY A 695 13.21 -20.78 -13.45
N ALA A 696 12.26 -19.95 -13.00
CA ALA A 696 12.42 -18.55 -12.59
C ALA A 696 12.83 -17.53 -13.70
N GLU A 697 12.87 -17.91 -14.99
CA GLU A 697 12.95 -16.93 -16.08
C GLU A 697 11.59 -16.25 -16.32
N SER A 698 11.53 -14.94 -16.10
CA SER A 698 10.33 -14.12 -16.29
C SER A 698 10.18 -13.61 -17.73
N SER A 699 9.13 -12.83 -17.99
CA SER A 699 8.89 -12.15 -19.28
C SER A 699 10.01 -11.19 -19.69
N GLN A 700 10.91 -10.83 -18.77
CA GLN A 700 12.12 -10.06 -19.05
C GLN A 700 13.26 -10.89 -19.68
N SER A 701 13.09 -12.21 -19.76
CA SER A 701 13.97 -13.08 -20.53
C SER A 701 13.48 -13.09 -21.98
N VAL A 702 14.17 -12.38 -22.87
CA VAL A 702 13.68 -12.08 -24.22
C VAL A 702 14.54 -12.77 -25.28
N VAL A 703 13.90 -13.44 -26.23
CA VAL A 703 14.53 -13.90 -27.47
C VAL A 703 13.83 -13.23 -28.65
N ALA A 704 14.59 -12.53 -29.49
CA ALA A 704 14.01 -11.77 -30.61
C ALA A 704 14.80 -11.83 -31.93
N ASN A 705 14.08 -11.79 -33.05
CA ASN A 705 14.62 -11.56 -34.40
C ASN A 705 15.58 -12.64 -34.94
N PHE A 706 15.36 -13.90 -34.57
CA PHE A 706 16.14 -15.04 -35.07
C PHE A 706 15.38 -15.89 -36.09
N VAL A 707 16.12 -16.45 -37.04
CA VAL A 707 15.70 -17.65 -37.76
C VAL A 707 16.23 -18.86 -36.99
N ILE A 708 15.36 -19.79 -36.60
CA ILE A 708 15.74 -21.02 -35.89
C ILE A 708 15.35 -22.20 -36.76
N THR A 709 16.34 -22.97 -37.23
CA THR A 709 16.11 -24.02 -38.23
C THR A 709 16.99 -25.24 -38.05
N GLY A 710 16.52 -26.41 -38.53
CA GLY A 710 17.29 -27.65 -38.52
C GLY A 710 17.59 -28.19 -37.12
N CYS A 711 16.82 -27.82 -36.09
CA CYS A 711 17.05 -28.29 -34.72
C CYS A 711 16.55 -29.73 -34.51
N GLY A 712 17.40 -30.57 -33.91
CA GLY A 712 17.19 -32.02 -33.83
C GLY A 712 16.17 -32.51 -32.80
N GLU A 713 15.98 -31.80 -31.68
CA GLU A 713 14.94 -32.13 -30.69
C GLU A 713 13.79 -31.12 -30.71
N GLY A 714 14.08 -29.83 -30.88
CA GLY A 714 13.08 -28.76 -31.05
C GLY A 714 13.76 -27.39 -31.11
N ALA A 715 13.03 -26.33 -31.42
CA ALA A 715 13.62 -24.99 -31.48
C ALA A 715 13.79 -24.40 -30.07
N ILE A 716 12.73 -24.41 -29.25
CA ILE A 716 12.74 -23.78 -27.93
C ILE A 716 12.07 -24.69 -26.90
N LEU A 717 12.73 -24.84 -25.74
CA LEU A 717 12.22 -25.55 -24.57
C LEU A 717 11.98 -24.59 -23.41
N CYS A 718 10.75 -24.57 -22.88
CA CYS A 718 10.40 -23.90 -21.62
C CYS A 718 9.92 -24.96 -20.62
N ASP A 719 10.51 -25.02 -19.44
CA ASP A 719 10.10 -25.96 -18.39
C ASP A 719 10.09 -25.28 -17.01
N GLN A 720 9.55 -25.96 -16.00
CA GLN A 720 9.57 -25.54 -14.60
C GLN A 720 8.99 -24.14 -14.37
N GLY A 721 7.86 -23.81 -15.00
CA GLY A 721 7.18 -22.52 -14.80
C GLY A 721 7.80 -21.33 -15.54
N ALA A 722 8.83 -21.53 -16.36
CA ALA A 722 9.46 -20.45 -17.13
C ALA A 722 8.44 -19.71 -18.03
N SER A 723 8.53 -18.37 -18.06
CA SER A 723 7.59 -17.51 -18.79
C SER A 723 8.30 -16.45 -19.64
N PRO A 724 9.23 -16.84 -20.54
CA PRO A 724 10.01 -15.91 -21.35
C PRO A 724 9.16 -15.21 -22.42
N THR A 725 9.66 -14.07 -22.94
CA THR A 725 9.08 -13.38 -24.09
C THR A 725 9.79 -13.81 -25.37
N LEU A 726 9.06 -14.46 -26.27
CA LEU A 726 9.53 -14.96 -27.57
C LEU A 726 8.85 -14.14 -28.67
N ARG A 727 9.61 -13.26 -29.34
CA ARG A 727 9.02 -12.30 -30.29
C ARG A 727 9.75 -12.23 -31.63
N ASN A 728 9.00 -12.06 -32.71
CA ASN A 728 9.57 -11.86 -34.05
C ASN A 728 10.56 -12.99 -34.41
N LEU A 729 10.17 -14.26 -34.24
CA LEU A 729 11.01 -15.42 -34.56
C LEU A 729 10.49 -16.13 -35.82
N THR A 730 11.38 -16.60 -36.67
CA THR A 730 11.04 -17.56 -37.74
C THR A 730 11.57 -18.94 -37.35
N ILE A 731 10.68 -19.80 -36.86
CA ILE A 731 10.97 -21.14 -36.37
C ILE A 731 10.53 -22.16 -37.43
N VAL A 732 11.50 -22.67 -38.18
CA VAL A 732 11.23 -23.38 -39.43
C VAL A 732 12.07 -24.64 -39.60
N ARG A 733 11.48 -25.76 -40.05
CA ARG A 733 12.20 -27.01 -40.34
C ARG A 733 12.99 -27.58 -39.15
N ASN A 734 12.41 -27.51 -37.96
CA ASN A 734 12.93 -28.18 -36.76
C ASN A 734 12.16 -29.48 -36.53
N ASP A 735 12.67 -30.39 -35.69
CA ASP A 735 11.84 -31.53 -35.23
C ASP A 735 10.55 -31.02 -34.56
N PHE A 736 10.64 -29.95 -33.77
CA PHE A 736 9.49 -29.31 -33.13
C PHE A 736 9.72 -27.80 -33.00
N GLY A 737 8.65 -27.02 -32.98
CA GLY A 737 8.73 -25.57 -32.71
C GLY A 737 9.03 -25.27 -31.23
N ILE A 738 8.00 -24.95 -30.45
CA ILE A 738 8.13 -24.54 -29.04
C ILE A 738 7.42 -25.55 -28.15
N ARG A 739 8.11 -26.01 -27.10
CA ARG A 739 7.54 -26.88 -26.07
C ARG A 739 7.54 -26.21 -24.71
N ALA A 740 6.38 -26.18 -24.06
CA ALA A 740 6.22 -25.79 -22.67
C ALA A 740 5.89 -27.03 -21.81
N TYR A 741 6.57 -27.17 -20.67
CA TYR A 741 6.34 -28.20 -19.67
C TYR A 741 6.29 -27.59 -18.27
N GLY A 742 5.88 -28.36 -17.26
CA GLY A 742 6.01 -27.95 -15.86
C GLY A 742 5.21 -26.69 -15.46
N GLY A 743 4.19 -26.32 -16.23
CA GLY A 743 3.42 -25.08 -16.01
C GLY A 743 4.00 -23.82 -16.64
N ALA A 744 5.03 -23.94 -17.49
CA ALA A 744 5.60 -22.84 -18.25
C ALA A 744 4.56 -22.16 -19.16
N ASP A 745 4.63 -20.82 -19.26
CA ASP A 745 3.73 -19.99 -20.07
C ASP A 745 4.51 -18.92 -20.85
N PRO A 746 5.24 -19.32 -21.92
CA PRO A 746 5.99 -18.37 -22.72
C PRO A 746 5.08 -17.41 -23.50
N GLY A 747 5.38 -16.12 -23.45
CA GLY A 747 4.72 -15.08 -24.25
C GLY A 747 5.21 -15.12 -25.69
N ILE A 748 4.45 -15.75 -26.59
CA ILE A 748 4.82 -15.93 -28.00
C ILE A 748 4.04 -14.95 -28.88
N VAL A 749 4.73 -13.99 -29.51
CA VAL A 749 4.12 -12.95 -30.33
C VAL A 749 4.88 -12.69 -31.63
N ASN A 750 4.18 -12.35 -32.72
CA ASN A 750 4.81 -12.02 -34.02
C ASN A 750 5.73 -13.10 -34.60
N CYS A 751 5.51 -14.37 -34.24
CA CYS A 751 6.36 -15.47 -34.69
C CYS A 751 5.79 -16.16 -35.94
N ILE A 752 6.66 -16.79 -36.73
CA ILE A 752 6.28 -17.73 -37.80
C ILE A 752 6.80 -19.11 -37.40
N LEU A 753 5.89 -20.08 -37.25
CA LEU A 753 6.18 -21.48 -36.99
C LEU A 753 5.69 -22.29 -38.21
N TRP A 754 6.64 -22.83 -38.97
CA TRP A 754 6.33 -23.43 -40.28
C TRP A 754 7.25 -24.61 -40.60
N GLU A 755 6.72 -25.66 -41.24
CA GLU A 755 7.50 -26.84 -41.65
C GLU A 755 8.25 -27.56 -40.50
N ASN A 756 7.82 -27.42 -39.24
CA ASN A 756 8.37 -28.20 -38.14
C ASN A 756 7.81 -29.64 -38.19
N GLY A 757 8.63 -30.66 -37.96
CA GLY A 757 8.27 -32.05 -38.26
C GLY A 757 7.12 -32.61 -37.41
N THR A 758 7.31 -32.59 -36.10
CA THR A 758 6.45 -33.23 -35.09
C THR A 758 5.35 -32.29 -34.57
N GLY A 759 5.58 -30.98 -34.58
CA GLY A 759 4.57 -29.98 -34.21
C GLY A 759 5.14 -28.57 -34.00
N ASP A 760 4.26 -27.57 -33.99
CA ASP A 760 4.65 -26.16 -33.82
C ASP A 760 4.61 -25.72 -32.34
N LEU A 761 3.53 -26.03 -31.62
CA LEU A 761 3.32 -25.61 -30.23
C LEU A 761 2.87 -26.79 -29.37
N PHE A 762 3.44 -26.91 -28.16
CA PHE A 762 3.00 -27.86 -27.14
C PHE A 762 2.79 -27.16 -25.80
N GLN A 763 1.56 -27.28 -25.27
CA GLN A 763 1.11 -26.72 -23.98
C GLN A 763 1.31 -25.20 -23.77
N CYS A 764 1.58 -24.45 -24.84
CA CYS A 764 1.68 -22.99 -24.87
C CYS A 764 0.78 -22.41 -25.96
N LYS A 765 0.65 -21.07 -26.01
CA LYS A 765 -0.18 -20.36 -26.99
C LYS A 765 0.59 -19.20 -27.60
N ALA A 766 0.35 -18.98 -28.89
CA ALA A 766 0.86 -17.81 -29.61
C ALA A 766 -0.24 -16.76 -29.80
N GLN A 767 0.18 -15.52 -30.02
CA GLN A 767 -0.67 -14.39 -30.40
C GLN A 767 -0.05 -13.71 -31.60
N TYR A 768 -0.90 -13.16 -32.50
CA TYR A 768 -0.46 -12.45 -33.70
C TYR A 768 0.68 -13.15 -34.47
N SER A 769 0.59 -14.48 -34.58
CA SER A 769 1.65 -15.33 -35.13
C SER A 769 1.12 -16.21 -36.26
N CYS A 770 2.01 -16.66 -37.15
CA CYS A 770 1.70 -17.61 -38.21
C CYS A 770 2.07 -19.03 -37.77
N VAL A 771 1.08 -19.89 -37.55
CA VAL A 771 1.27 -21.26 -37.03
C VAL A 771 0.70 -22.27 -38.02
N GLN A 772 1.50 -23.23 -38.48
CA GLN A 772 1.09 -24.21 -39.50
C GLN A 772 0.22 -25.33 -38.91
N GLN A 773 0.62 -25.85 -37.76
CA GLN A 773 0.11 -27.09 -37.18
C GLN A 773 -0.59 -26.87 -35.84
N GLY A 774 -1.61 -27.70 -35.57
CA GLY A 774 -2.44 -27.60 -34.37
C GLY A 774 -3.66 -26.70 -34.54
N THR A 775 -4.36 -26.44 -33.44
CA THR A 775 -5.55 -25.56 -33.44
C THR A 775 -5.12 -24.10 -33.40
N VAL A 776 -5.34 -23.39 -34.52
CA VAL A 776 -4.98 -21.97 -34.65
C VAL A 776 -6.06 -21.11 -34.02
N ASP A 777 -5.73 -20.43 -32.92
CA ASP A 777 -6.63 -19.46 -32.29
C ASP A 777 -6.64 -18.14 -33.06
N LYS A 778 -7.61 -18.01 -33.96
CA LYS A 778 -7.80 -16.80 -34.77
C LYS A 778 -8.26 -15.59 -33.95
N ASN A 779 -8.88 -15.80 -32.79
CA ASN A 779 -9.30 -14.69 -31.92
C ASN A 779 -8.10 -14.00 -31.26
N ALA A 780 -6.99 -14.74 -31.10
CA ALA A 780 -5.70 -14.21 -30.66
C ALA A 780 -4.87 -13.58 -31.81
N GLY A 781 -5.49 -13.33 -32.97
CA GLY A 781 -4.82 -12.70 -34.12
C GLY A 781 -3.90 -13.62 -34.94
N ASN A 782 -3.89 -14.93 -34.66
CA ASN A 782 -3.03 -15.87 -35.38
C ASN A 782 -3.57 -16.22 -36.78
N ILE A 783 -2.63 -16.52 -37.68
CA ILE A 783 -2.90 -16.99 -39.04
C ILE A 783 -2.23 -18.35 -39.30
N ASN A 784 -2.64 -19.03 -40.37
CA ASN A 784 -2.09 -20.34 -40.76
C ASN A 784 -1.95 -20.49 -42.28
N LYS A 785 -1.57 -19.40 -42.94
CA LYS A 785 -1.34 -19.37 -44.39
C LYS A 785 0.15 -19.51 -44.66
N ASP A 786 0.49 -20.09 -45.81
CA ASP A 786 1.87 -20.19 -46.26
C ASP A 786 2.57 -18.82 -46.16
N PRO A 787 3.67 -18.72 -45.37
CA PRO A 787 4.39 -17.47 -45.18
C PRO A 787 5.10 -16.99 -46.46
N LEU A 788 5.18 -17.80 -47.52
CA LEU A 788 5.78 -17.44 -48.81
C LEU A 788 7.22 -16.94 -48.65
N PHE A 789 8.08 -17.76 -48.05
CA PHE A 789 9.52 -17.49 -47.98
C PHE A 789 10.14 -17.39 -49.40
N ALA A 790 11.15 -16.53 -49.53
CA ALA A 790 11.86 -16.24 -50.77
C ALA A 790 12.51 -17.49 -51.39
N ASP A 791 13.49 -18.05 -50.68
CA ASP A 791 14.28 -19.21 -51.07
C ASP A 791 14.79 -19.95 -49.82
N PRO A 792 13.87 -20.63 -49.10
CA PRO A 792 14.20 -21.21 -47.80
C PRO A 792 15.22 -22.36 -47.90
N ASP A 793 15.33 -23.03 -49.05
CA ASP A 793 16.30 -24.11 -49.27
C ASP A 793 17.75 -23.61 -49.33
N ASN A 794 17.94 -22.34 -49.68
CA ASN A 794 19.23 -21.65 -49.63
C ASN A 794 19.35 -20.68 -48.43
N GLY A 795 18.43 -20.76 -47.47
CA GLY A 795 18.47 -19.99 -46.22
C GLY A 795 17.85 -18.59 -46.30
N ASP A 796 17.22 -18.22 -47.42
CA ASP A 796 16.53 -16.93 -47.55
C ASP A 796 15.07 -17.05 -47.07
N PHE A 797 14.87 -16.74 -45.80
CA PHE A 797 13.56 -16.74 -45.14
C PHE A 797 12.85 -15.38 -45.18
N HIS A 798 13.31 -14.42 -45.99
CA HIS A 798 12.55 -13.18 -46.18
C HIS A 798 11.18 -13.49 -46.79
N LEU A 799 10.18 -12.69 -46.42
CA LEU A 799 8.83 -12.83 -46.94
C LEU A 799 8.77 -12.28 -48.37
N LYS A 800 8.21 -13.04 -49.31
CA LYS A 800 8.01 -12.55 -50.69
C LYS A 800 7.12 -11.31 -50.70
N SER A 801 7.51 -10.30 -51.47
CA SER A 801 6.73 -9.07 -51.62
C SER A 801 6.77 -8.50 -53.02
N LYS A 802 5.60 -8.18 -53.57
CA LYS A 802 5.45 -7.38 -54.79
C LYS A 802 6.06 -5.98 -54.71
N TYR A 803 6.29 -5.48 -53.49
CA TYR A 803 6.73 -4.10 -53.24
C TYR A 803 8.21 -4.02 -52.89
N GLY A 804 8.83 -5.13 -52.52
CA GLY A 804 10.25 -5.23 -52.23
C GLY A 804 10.52 -6.14 -51.03
N ARG A 805 11.47 -7.05 -51.18
CA ARG A 805 12.11 -7.78 -50.08
C ARG A 805 13.61 -7.58 -50.15
N TYR A 806 14.27 -7.60 -49.00
CA TYR A 806 15.71 -7.48 -48.92
C TYR A 806 16.43 -8.77 -49.36
N VAL A 807 17.62 -8.63 -49.96
CA VAL A 807 18.52 -9.72 -50.35
C VAL A 807 19.93 -9.43 -49.85
N ALA A 808 20.34 -10.16 -48.80
CA ALA A 808 21.61 -9.92 -48.11
C ALA A 808 22.87 -10.10 -48.99
N GLN A 809 22.85 -11.03 -49.96
CA GLN A 809 24.02 -11.32 -50.81
C GLN A 809 24.42 -10.13 -51.71
N GLY A 810 23.47 -9.23 -52.02
CA GLY A 810 23.68 -8.08 -52.90
C GLY A 810 23.46 -6.73 -52.23
N ASP A 811 23.03 -6.69 -50.96
CA ASP A 811 22.53 -5.48 -50.28
C ASP A 811 21.51 -4.73 -51.16
N ASP A 812 20.54 -5.47 -51.68
CA ASP A 812 19.59 -4.99 -52.69
C ASP A 812 18.14 -5.37 -52.35
N TRP A 813 17.18 -4.69 -52.98
CA TRP A 813 15.75 -4.92 -52.82
C TRP A 813 15.14 -5.46 -54.12
N VAL A 814 14.51 -6.63 -54.03
CA VAL A 814 13.89 -7.28 -55.19
C VAL A 814 12.38 -7.42 -55.02
N THR A 815 11.64 -7.35 -56.11
CA THR A 815 10.18 -7.55 -56.11
C THR A 815 9.81 -8.96 -56.54
N ASP A 816 8.82 -9.56 -55.88
CA ASP A 816 8.27 -10.88 -56.20
C ASP A 816 6.92 -10.78 -56.92
N SER A 817 6.43 -11.91 -57.45
CA SER A 817 5.11 -11.98 -58.09
C SER A 817 3.94 -12.07 -57.09
N VAL A 818 4.23 -12.24 -55.80
CA VAL A 818 3.26 -12.47 -54.71
C VAL A 818 3.67 -11.70 -53.46
N THR A 819 2.70 -11.39 -52.60
CA THR A 819 2.96 -10.77 -51.28
C THR A 819 2.55 -11.76 -50.20
N SER A 820 3.45 -12.00 -49.26
CA SER A 820 3.22 -12.87 -48.11
C SER A 820 2.02 -12.43 -47.27
N PRO A 821 1.21 -13.37 -46.76
CA PRO A 821 0.16 -13.07 -45.78
C PRO A 821 0.70 -12.71 -44.39
N CYS A 822 2.01 -12.83 -44.16
CA CYS A 822 2.67 -12.48 -42.89
C CYS A 822 3.18 -11.03 -42.85
N ILE A 823 3.09 -10.30 -43.99
CA ILE A 823 3.40 -8.88 -44.07
C ILE A 823 2.24 -8.06 -43.48
N ASP A 824 2.53 -7.03 -42.70
CA ASP A 824 1.60 -6.13 -42.01
C ASP A 824 0.53 -6.84 -41.15
N THR A 825 0.86 -7.99 -40.57
CA THR A 825 -0.14 -8.85 -39.89
C THR A 825 0.21 -9.18 -38.44
N GLY A 826 1.34 -8.68 -37.92
CA GLY A 826 1.74 -8.84 -36.52
C GLY A 826 0.84 -8.10 -35.52
N ASP A 827 1.29 -7.96 -34.29
CA ASP A 827 0.54 -7.33 -33.19
C ASP A 827 0.16 -5.89 -33.57
N PRO A 828 -1.14 -5.55 -33.60
CA PRO A 828 -1.59 -4.20 -33.95
C PRO A 828 -1.17 -3.13 -32.94
N ASP A 829 -0.85 -3.50 -31.70
CA ASP A 829 -0.41 -2.57 -30.65
C ASP A 829 1.12 -2.37 -30.68
N GLU A 830 1.86 -3.15 -31.48
CA GLU A 830 3.30 -3.01 -31.66
C GLU A 830 3.64 -2.13 -32.87
N TYR A 831 4.33 -1.01 -32.61
CA TYR A 831 4.79 -0.11 -33.67
C TYR A 831 5.78 -0.84 -34.61
N PRO A 832 5.74 -0.62 -35.95
CA PRO A 832 6.65 -1.25 -36.92
C PRO A 832 8.15 -0.98 -36.71
N ARG A 833 8.53 -0.21 -35.68
CA ARG A 833 9.90 0.12 -35.29
C ARG A 833 10.74 0.61 -36.48
N ALA A 834 11.69 -0.19 -36.95
CA ALA A 834 12.65 0.17 -37.98
C ALA A 834 12.27 -0.35 -39.38
N GLU A 835 11.08 -0.92 -39.56
CA GLU A 835 10.60 -1.36 -40.88
C GLU A 835 10.49 -0.19 -41.85
N LEU A 836 11.07 -0.33 -43.03
CA LEU A 836 11.06 0.71 -44.06
C LEU A 836 9.67 0.91 -44.65
N THR A 837 9.30 2.16 -44.93
CA THR A 837 8.02 2.47 -45.58
C THR A 837 8.05 2.13 -47.08
N PRO A 838 6.97 1.54 -47.64
CA PRO A 838 5.66 1.30 -47.01
C PRO A 838 5.65 0.00 -46.20
N ASN A 839 5.09 0.07 -44.97
CA ASN A 839 5.04 -1.02 -43.98
C ASN A 839 3.64 -1.19 -43.36
N GLY A 840 2.60 -0.70 -44.06
CA GLY A 840 1.21 -0.80 -43.64
C GLY A 840 0.84 -0.20 -42.27
N ASN A 841 1.74 0.52 -41.59
CA ASN A 841 1.66 0.88 -40.18
C ASN A 841 1.42 -0.31 -39.22
N ARG A 842 1.85 -1.52 -39.60
CA ARG A 842 1.71 -2.71 -38.75
C ARG A 842 2.91 -3.61 -38.94
N ILE A 843 3.49 -4.10 -37.85
CA ILE A 843 4.72 -4.91 -37.89
C ILE A 843 4.52 -6.21 -38.68
N ASN A 844 5.54 -6.63 -39.42
CA ASN A 844 5.59 -7.94 -40.07
C ASN A 844 5.79 -9.06 -39.03
N MET A 845 5.23 -10.25 -39.29
CA MET A 845 5.56 -11.43 -38.49
C MET A 845 6.93 -12.01 -38.89
N GLY A 846 7.59 -12.70 -37.97
CA GLY A 846 8.83 -13.45 -38.20
C GLY A 846 10.11 -12.67 -37.90
N ALA A 847 11.25 -13.33 -38.16
CA ALA A 847 12.61 -12.90 -37.80
C ALA A 847 12.94 -11.45 -38.19
N TYR A 848 12.42 -11.00 -39.33
CA TYR A 848 12.75 -9.69 -39.89
C TYR A 848 11.79 -8.58 -39.45
N GLY A 849 10.68 -8.92 -38.79
CA GLY A 849 9.70 -7.95 -38.32
C GLY A 849 10.30 -6.94 -37.33
N GLY A 850 9.96 -5.67 -37.49
CA GLY A 850 10.50 -4.57 -36.70
C GLY A 850 11.92 -4.12 -37.08
N THR A 851 12.53 -4.72 -38.11
CA THR A 851 13.90 -4.44 -38.55
C THR A 851 13.95 -3.68 -39.88
N PRO A 852 15.07 -3.01 -40.23
CA PRO A 852 15.26 -2.39 -41.54
C PRO A 852 15.22 -3.36 -42.73
N TYR A 853 15.29 -4.67 -42.48
CA TYR A 853 15.36 -5.72 -43.49
C TYR A 853 14.00 -6.39 -43.72
N ALA A 854 12.94 -5.92 -43.07
CA ALA A 854 11.59 -6.42 -43.24
C ALA A 854 11.06 -6.14 -44.66
N SER A 855 10.35 -7.12 -45.24
CA SER A 855 9.75 -6.95 -46.56
C SER A 855 8.70 -5.83 -46.59
N LEU A 856 8.72 -5.03 -47.65
CA LEU A 856 7.84 -3.89 -47.83
C LEU A 856 6.42 -4.33 -48.18
N SER A 857 5.47 -3.46 -47.91
CA SER A 857 4.09 -3.59 -48.36
C SER A 857 3.69 -2.45 -49.30
N GLY A 858 2.43 -2.45 -49.76
CA GLY A 858 1.91 -1.37 -50.59
C GLY A 858 1.50 -0.18 -49.75
N TRP A 859 1.43 1.02 -50.35
CA TRP A 859 0.82 2.17 -49.68
C TRP A 859 -0.62 1.81 -49.25
N PRO A 860 -1.05 2.17 -48.02
CA PRO A 860 -2.42 1.93 -47.59
C PRO A 860 -3.39 2.55 -48.61
N PRO A 861 -4.52 1.88 -48.92
CA PRO A 861 -5.53 2.45 -49.79
C PRO A 861 -5.97 3.81 -49.23
N ARG A 862 -5.98 4.84 -50.10
CA ARG A 862 -6.37 6.21 -49.75
C ARG A 862 -7.78 6.32 -49.20
#